data_AF-A0A8C6IWB9-F1
#
_entry.id   AF-A0A8C6IWB9-F1
#
_cell.length_a   1.000
_cell.length_b   1.000
_cell.length_c   1.000
_cell.angle_alpha   90.00
_cell.angle_beta   90.00
_cell.angle_gamma   90.00
#
_symmetry.space_group_name_H-M   'P 1'
#
loop_
_entity.id
_entity.type
_entity.pdbx_description
1 polymer ?
#
loop_
_entity_poly.entity_id
_entity_poly.type
_entity_poly.pdbx_seq_one_letter_code
_entity_poly.pdbx_strand_id
1 'polypeptide(L)'
;MDFLLLVIRKLLHTNSQSVKVILMSASINCKEFADYFALPDKNGLNPACVIKVEGKPFAIEEYYLDDLKHIVKFKLPTQIIEEPVIVREMFEVALSLIQSFDELEMEKNREEKNLSVPSERGSVLVFLPGLYEIRYLQSCLSSKFNKRWQVYPLHSGGTLEEQNNALLATVPCYRKIVLCTNIAESSVTVPDVKYVIDFCLTRTLVCDEETNYQSLRRCWASKSNCNQRKGRAGRVSKGYCYRLVYKNFWTDSIPEQPVPEILRCPLGTTVLKIKKLDMGGPKALLATALSPPSVGDIERTVLHLKELGALTNCVETEDPHDGELTFLGKVLAQLPVDLHLGKLIVLGHAFGCLEECIIIAAALSLRNFFTSPLQQQVDGYRNKLFFADNSKSDCIAIVNAFKAWQACSQKGELRHPKKELEWGQSNYIHIKKIREVARLFHNLKERVSAFNMHVNPAPSAVDQECLYKQRFILQVVMAGAFYPNYFTFGKCNEESAARDLAGRDPRTTVMLRNIPPYGYLYHKQLQSLFRQCGQIKSIAYDGSKAFVEFSRNPMEGFKILPAVYLSIKMSQLKIPLSLNAYHRNDIEKQLQGVTAVSVESLRVNVDCQKQSVEPMEVSFGALQQLKMIPSHLLAISITEIIEVGHFWGYRTDEKNRTVLQALTAEINYQNLMDLPVSPHPDMVCLAPFPRLEDGGYFRARILCVCGDFAEVFFVDYGNRSQVPLKKLKKIPSSLQELPFQALEFKICKMRPSAKSLMCGEQWCNSANQRFASLLKGSAILVKVYSVVHSVLHVDVFCFEGYQQLVNIRDVLIEECYAELAEESYESQQSHSLIRELFLDQVKEEEMSVSSRKEEKHLLERLLNCFSEHKSNVPTHKVTVCGPFSPYEVKCYGMTKVSQFRNILIQKQSINSVVLHDASDETFQQLLVSASVSANATGTTVILEETSLMPRIPGLLPLLSMLFAPAIELRVDKNGKYFTGVLCGLGWSQTSGAPLLPENDMELTFDVHFGVEDILEINILRTAINKLLSERVVCFEQTRVTQLQEDVHQKLLRLICKSKPRDKVVPTWYKKPYAWNQVHPQLIIDQSEKQHEKRNELYQLHKLVLLNV
;
A
#
# COMPACT_ATOMS: atom_id res chain seq x y z
N MET A 1 -26.05 -4.00 -21.10
CA MET A 1 -27.30 -4.09 -21.89
C MET A 1 -27.00 -4.29 -23.36
N ASP A 2 -26.06 -3.55 -23.94
CA ASP A 2 -25.68 -3.61 -25.37
C ASP A 2 -25.38 -5.02 -25.87
N PHE A 3 -24.56 -5.79 -25.12
CA PHE A 3 -24.28 -7.19 -25.42
C PHE A 3 -25.55 -8.07 -25.43
N LEU A 4 -26.50 -7.82 -24.51
CA LEU A 4 -27.75 -8.56 -24.46
C LEU A 4 -28.63 -8.23 -25.68
N LEU A 5 -28.67 -6.97 -26.12
CA LEU A 5 -29.40 -6.58 -27.33
C LEU A 5 -28.84 -7.27 -28.57
N LEU A 6 -27.52 -7.39 -28.68
CA LEU A 6 -26.82 -8.12 -29.73
C LEU A 6 -27.21 -9.61 -29.73
N VAL A 7 -27.15 -10.26 -28.57
CA VAL A 7 -27.55 -11.66 -28.38
C VAL A 7 -29.03 -11.87 -28.76
N ILE A 8 -29.92 -11.03 -28.24
CA ILE A 8 -31.35 -11.09 -28.53
C ILE A 8 -31.62 -10.91 -30.01
N ARG A 9 -30.98 -9.94 -30.67
CA ARG A 9 -31.11 -9.73 -32.11
C ARG A 9 -30.72 -11.00 -32.88
N LYS A 10 -29.58 -11.61 -32.57
CA LYS A 10 -29.14 -12.85 -33.25
C LYS A 10 -30.07 -14.04 -32.99
N LEU A 11 -30.52 -14.22 -31.75
CA LEU A 11 -31.38 -15.34 -31.36
C LEU A 11 -32.84 -15.18 -31.82
N LEU A 12 -33.36 -13.95 -31.93
CA LEU A 12 -34.69 -13.66 -32.48
C LEU A 12 -34.84 -14.21 -33.91
N HIS A 13 -33.77 -14.17 -34.70
CA HIS A 13 -33.77 -14.66 -36.07
C HIS A 13 -33.66 -16.19 -36.18
N THR A 14 -33.23 -16.88 -35.12
CA THR A 14 -32.82 -18.29 -35.20
C THR A 14 -33.60 -19.25 -34.30
N ASN A 15 -34.11 -18.80 -33.14
CA ASN A 15 -34.53 -19.74 -32.08
C ASN A 15 -36.05 -19.91 -31.92
N SER A 16 -36.86 -18.84 -31.87
CA SER A 16 -38.32 -18.97 -31.80
C SER A 16 -39.09 -17.69 -32.15
N GLN A 17 -40.09 -17.82 -33.02
CA GLN A 17 -41.02 -16.75 -33.41
C GLN A 17 -42.05 -16.39 -32.32
N SER A 18 -42.19 -17.21 -31.28
CA SER A 18 -43.16 -16.98 -30.19
C SER A 18 -42.66 -16.02 -29.11
N VAL A 19 -41.34 -15.81 -29.02
CA VAL A 19 -40.74 -14.93 -28.02
C VAL A 19 -41.01 -13.47 -28.40
N LYS A 20 -41.68 -12.74 -27.51
CA LYS A 20 -41.90 -11.29 -27.64
C LYS A 20 -40.89 -10.53 -26.80
N VAL A 21 -40.23 -9.55 -27.41
CA VAL A 21 -39.25 -8.68 -26.74
C VAL A 21 -39.82 -7.27 -26.66
N ILE A 22 -39.85 -6.69 -25.47
CA ILE A 22 -40.32 -5.32 -25.23
C ILE A 22 -39.13 -4.52 -24.72
N LEU A 23 -38.71 -3.51 -25.50
CA LEU A 23 -37.64 -2.59 -25.12
C LEU A 23 -38.26 -1.34 -24.50
N MET A 24 -37.80 -0.97 -23.30
CA MET A 24 -38.24 0.23 -22.60
C MET A 24 -37.08 1.22 -22.54
N SER A 25 -37.30 2.45 -23.04
CA SER A 25 -36.31 3.53 -23.03
C SER A 25 -36.93 4.80 -22.46
N ALA A 26 -36.20 5.47 -21.57
CA ALA A 26 -36.59 6.76 -21.00
C ALA A 26 -36.14 7.96 -21.86
N SER A 27 -35.38 7.70 -22.94
CA SER A 27 -34.80 8.73 -23.80
C SER A 27 -35.65 9.00 -25.04
N ILE A 28 -35.50 10.19 -25.64
CA ILE A 28 -36.26 10.62 -26.81
C ILE A 28 -35.86 9.86 -28.09
N ASN A 29 -34.66 9.26 -28.15
CA ASN A 29 -34.14 8.59 -29.34
C ASN A 29 -34.51 7.10 -29.42
N CYS A 30 -35.81 6.78 -29.39
CA CYS A 30 -36.29 5.39 -29.57
C CYS A 30 -36.13 4.86 -31.00
N LYS A 31 -35.83 5.74 -31.97
CA LYS A 31 -35.71 5.40 -33.38
C LYS A 31 -34.52 4.47 -33.64
N GLU A 32 -33.38 4.73 -33.00
CA GLU A 32 -32.17 3.92 -33.15
C GLU A 32 -32.41 2.45 -32.75
N PHE A 33 -33.12 2.22 -31.64
CA PHE A 33 -33.52 0.88 -31.22
C PHE A 33 -34.53 0.25 -32.19
N ALA A 34 -35.48 1.03 -32.71
CA ALA A 34 -36.47 0.54 -33.66
C ALA A 34 -35.83 0.10 -34.99
N ASP A 35 -34.89 0.88 -35.49
CA ASP A 35 -34.14 0.60 -36.72
C ASP A 35 -33.20 -0.60 -36.53
N TYR A 36 -32.55 -0.71 -35.36
CA TYR A 36 -31.66 -1.84 -35.04
C TYR A 36 -32.38 -3.19 -34.97
N PHE A 37 -33.62 -3.20 -34.50
CA PHE A 37 -34.49 -4.40 -34.46
C PHE A 37 -35.45 -4.48 -35.66
N ALA A 38 -35.14 -3.81 -36.77
CA ALA A 38 -35.95 -3.88 -37.97
C ALA A 38 -36.06 -5.32 -38.49
N LEU A 39 -37.26 -5.71 -38.91
CA LEU A 39 -37.57 -7.03 -39.44
C LEU A 39 -37.67 -6.99 -40.97
N PRO A 40 -37.18 -8.01 -41.68
CA PRO A 40 -37.34 -8.09 -43.12
C PRO A 40 -38.80 -8.37 -43.51
N ASP A 41 -39.32 -7.57 -44.44
CA ASP A 41 -40.63 -7.71 -45.09
C ASP A 41 -40.44 -7.72 -46.63
N LYS A 42 -41.49 -8.09 -47.38
CA LYS A 42 -41.45 -8.26 -48.85
C LYS A 42 -40.97 -7.03 -49.63
N ASN A 43 -40.99 -5.83 -49.00
CA ASN A 43 -40.59 -4.54 -49.59
C ASN A 43 -39.37 -3.89 -48.92
N GLY A 44 -38.66 -4.56 -47.99
CA GLY A 44 -37.47 -4.00 -47.30
C GLY A 44 -37.42 -4.30 -45.80
N LEU A 45 -36.61 -3.54 -45.05
CA LEU A 45 -36.53 -3.64 -43.59
C LEU A 45 -37.53 -2.68 -42.94
N ASN A 46 -38.48 -3.21 -42.16
CA ASN A 46 -39.45 -2.43 -41.40
C ASN A 46 -39.00 -2.24 -39.94
N PRO A 47 -38.91 -1.00 -39.43
CA PRO A 47 -38.49 -0.73 -38.05
C PRO A 47 -39.50 -1.25 -37.02
N ALA A 48 -39.02 -1.55 -35.82
CA ALA A 48 -39.89 -2.03 -34.73
C ALA A 48 -40.89 -0.96 -34.26
N CYS A 49 -42.06 -1.40 -33.79
CA CYS A 49 -43.11 -0.51 -33.30
C CYS A 49 -42.66 0.28 -32.05
N VAL A 50 -42.83 1.60 -32.07
CA VAL A 50 -42.51 2.49 -30.95
C VAL A 50 -43.81 3.02 -30.34
N ILE A 51 -44.06 2.68 -29.07
CA ILE A 51 -45.19 3.19 -28.28
C ILE A 51 -44.66 4.24 -27.30
N LYS A 52 -45.15 5.48 -27.39
CA LYS A 52 -44.82 6.56 -26.45
C LYS A 52 -45.83 6.57 -25.31
N VAL A 53 -45.34 6.48 -24.07
CA VAL A 53 -46.17 6.61 -22.86
C VAL A 53 -45.98 8.01 -22.30
N GLU A 54 -47.04 8.82 -22.32
CA GLU A 54 -46.99 10.19 -21.80
C GLU A 54 -47.23 10.21 -20.29
N GLY A 55 -46.29 10.78 -19.53
CA GLY A 55 -46.50 11.21 -18.15
C GLY A 55 -46.77 12.71 -18.10
N LYS A 56 -47.52 13.19 -17.09
CA LYS A 56 -47.70 14.63 -16.83
C LYS A 56 -46.77 15.10 -15.69
N PRO A 57 -45.48 15.37 -15.93
CA PRO A 57 -44.64 16.04 -14.94
C PRO A 57 -45.11 17.48 -14.74
N PHE A 58 -44.84 18.06 -13.56
CA PHE A 58 -45.06 19.49 -13.35
C PHE A 58 -44.10 20.32 -14.21
N ALA A 59 -44.47 21.56 -14.53
CA ALA A 59 -43.64 22.46 -15.32
C ALA A 59 -42.30 22.75 -14.63
N ILE A 60 -41.22 22.81 -15.41
CA ILE A 60 -39.85 23.09 -14.92
C ILE A 60 -39.26 24.25 -15.73
N GLU A 61 -38.82 25.30 -15.05
CA GLU A 61 -38.12 26.43 -15.68
C GLU A 61 -36.61 26.19 -15.68
N GLU A 62 -35.94 26.59 -16.76
CA GLU A 62 -34.51 26.39 -16.96
C GLU A 62 -33.78 27.73 -17.04
N TYR A 63 -32.67 27.85 -16.31
CA TYR A 63 -31.81 29.03 -16.31
C TYR A 63 -30.36 28.63 -16.57
N TYR A 64 -29.66 29.47 -17.33
CA TYR A 64 -28.23 29.36 -17.66
C TYR A 64 -27.44 30.47 -16.99
N LEU A 65 -26.09 30.43 -17.05
CA LEU A 65 -25.26 31.48 -16.48
C LEU A 65 -25.62 32.88 -17.02
N ASP A 66 -26.00 32.99 -18.29
CA ASP A 66 -26.42 34.24 -18.89
C ASP A 66 -27.62 34.89 -18.18
N ASP A 67 -28.56 34.08 -17.73
CA ASP A 67 -29.79 34.51 -17.05
C ASP A 67 -29.52 34.92 -15.59
N LEU A 68 -28.40 34.46 -15.02
CA LEU A 68 -28.04 34.66 -13.62
C LEU A 68 -27.26 35.96 -13.35
N LYS A 69 -26.81 36.67 -14.39
CA LYS A 69 -25.98 37.90 -14.26
C LYS A 69 -26.67 39.01 -13.45
N HIS A 70 -28.01 39.05 -13.48
CA HIS A 70 -28.80 40.02 -12.72
C HIS A 70 -28.99 39.64 -11.25
N ILE A 71 -28.85 38.35 -10.92
CA ILE A 71 -29.09 37.78 -9.59
C ILE A 71 -27.77 37.65 -8.82
N VAL A 72 -26.68 37.28 -9.50
CA VAL A 72 -25.36 37.06 -8.89
C VAL A 72 -24.29 37.76 -9.73
N LYS A 73 -23.45 38.58 -9.07
CA LYS A 73 -22.26 39.15 -9.71
C LYS A 73 -21.14 38.11 -9.75
N PHE A 74 -20.77 37.64 -10.93
CA PHE A 74 -19.65 36.72 -11.12
C PHE A 74 -18.88 37.05 -12.41
N LYS A 75 -17.60 36.67 -12.46
CA LYS A 75 -16.78 36.66 -13.68
C LYS A 75 -16.24 35.25 -13.87
N LEU A 76 -16.84 34.50 -14.79
CA LEU A 76 -16.42 33.15 -15.14
C LEU A 76 -15.69 33.17 -16.49
N PRO A 77 -14.62 32.37 -16.67
CA PRO A 77 -14.00 32.19 -17.97
C PRO A 77 -14.97 31.46 -18.92
N THR A 78 -14.78 31.67 -20.22
CA THR A 78 -15.53 30.94 -21.26
C THR A 78 -15.25 29.45 -21.13
N GLN A 79 -16.32 28.66 -21.13
CA GLN A 79 -16.23 27.20 -21.02
C GLN A 79 -15.86 26.59 -22.38
N ILE A 80 -14.96 25.60 -22.35
CA ILE A 80 -14.54 24.81 -23.52
C ILE A 80 -14.69 23.31 -23.21
N ILE A 81 -14.89 22.50 -24.25
CA ILE A 81 -15.16 21.06 -24.10
C ILE A 81 -13.96 20.33 -23.51
N GLU A 82 -12.77 20.67 -23.99
CA GLU A 82 -11.51 20.00 -23.72
C GLU A 82 -11.03 20.20 -22.28
N GLU A 83 -11.48 21.30 -21.65
CA GLU A 83 -11.13 21.66 -20.26
C GLU A 83 -12.39 21.72 -19.38
N PRO A 84 -12.93 20.56 -18.96
CA PRO A 84 -14.01 20.52 -17.99
C PRO A 84 -13.44 20.87 -16.61
N VAL A 85 -13.42 22.17 -16.25
CA VAL A 85 -12.95 22.68 -14.96
C VAL A 85 -14.05 23.33 -14.13
N ILE A 86 -13.94 23.20 -12.81
CA ILE A 86 -14.75 23.94 -11.85
C ILE A 86 -13.83 24.96 -11.18
N VAL A 87 -14.09 26.23 -11.44
CA VAL A 87 -13.41 27.36 -10.80
C VAL A 87 -14.11 27.74 -9.49
N ARG A 88 -13.41 28.45 -8.60
CA ARG A 88 -13.91 28.79 -7.26
C ARG A 88 -15.21 29.60 -7.34
N GLU A 89 -15.30 30.51 -8.30
CA GLU A 89 -16.42 31.39 -8.55
C GLU A 89 -17.71 30.62 -8.87
N MET A 90 -17.63 29.42 -9.44
CA MET A 90 -18.82 28.58 -9.67
C MET A 90 -19.45 28.10 -8.36
N PHE A 91 -18.63 27.79 -7.35
CA PHE A 91 -19.13 27.46 -6.02
C PHE A 91 -19.78 28.68 -5.36
N GLU A 92 -19.21 29.87 -5.57
CA GLU A 92 -19.78 31.13 -5.08
C GLU A 92 -21.15 31.41 -5.72
N VAL A 93 -21.31 31.19 -7.02
CA VAL A 93 -22.61 31.27 -7.71
C VAL A 93 -23.62 30.29 -7.11
N ALA A 94 -23.25 29.02 -6.91
CA ALA A 94 -24.13 28.03 -6.29
C ALA A 94 -24.55 28.43 -4.87
N LEU A 95 -23.63 28.98 -4.06
CA LEU A 95 -23.92 29.49 -2.72
C LEU A 95 -24.89 30.67 -2.76
N SER A 96 -24.69 31.62 -3.67
CA SER A 96 -25.59 32.77 -3.85
C SER A 96 -26.99 32.35 -4.29
N LEU A 97 -27.11 31.36 -5.19
CA LEU A 97 -28.42 30.81 -5.59
C LEU A 97 -29.17 30.18 -4.42
N ILE A 98 -28.49 29.36 -3.62
CA ILE A 98 -29.09 28.73 -2.43
C ILE A 98 -29.60 29.79 -1.45
N GLN A 99 -28.89 30.93 -1.32
CA GLN A 99 -29.31 32.07 -0.50
C GLN A 99 -30.53 32.77 -1.09
N SER A 100 -30.52 33.09 -2.38
CA SER A 100 -31.64 33.80 -3.04
C SER A 100 -32.93 32.98 -3.02
N PHE A 101 -32.85 31.65 -3.08
CA PHE A 101 -34.03 30.79 -2.97
C PHE A 101 -34.77 30.96 -1.64
N ASP A 102 -34.08 31.28 -0.54
CA ASP A 102 -34.76 31.55 0.74
C ASP A 102 -35.53 32.86 0.68
N GLU A 103 -34.98 33.87 -0.01
CA GLU A 103 -35.59 35.20 -0.19
C GLU A 103 -36.83 35.11 -1.10
N LEU A 104 -36.70 34.41 -2.24
CA LEU A 104 -37.79 34.21 -3.21
C LEU A 104 -39.01 33.48 -2.62
N GLU A 105 -38.78 32.50 -1.73
CA GLU A 105 -39.89 31.79 -1.05
C GLU A 105 -40.49 32.61 0.10
N MET A 106 -39.71 33.48 0.74
CA MET A 106 -40.24 34.39 1.76
C MET A 106 -41.10 35.50 1.15
N GLU A 107 -40.75 36.01 -0.04
CA GLU A 107 -41.57 36.99 -0.78
C GLU A 107 -42.90 36.39 -1.24
N LYS A 108 -42.89 35.22 -1.89
CA LYS A 108 -44.14 34.55 -2.32
C LYS A 108 -45.10 34.25 -1.18
N ASN A 109 -44.58 33.82 -0.02
CA ASN A 109 -45.41 33.55 1.16
C ASN A 109 -45.99 34.83 1.82
N ARG A 110 -45.44 36.02 1.53
CA ARG A 110 -46.03 37.29 1.98
C ARG A 110 -47.20 37.73 1.11
N GLU A 111 -47.20 37.34 -0.17
CA GLU A 111 -48.27 37.62 -1.13
C GLU A 111 -49.47 36.68 -0.92
N GLU A 112 -49.23 35.41 -0.61
CA GLU A 112 -50.28 34.41 -0.28
C GLU A 112 -50.67 34.47 1.21
N LYS A 113 -51.39 35.53 1.61
CA LYS A 113 -52.02 35.60 2.95
C LYS A 113 -53.14 34.55 3.06
N ASN A 114 -52.83 33.35 3.57
CA ASN A 114 -53.70 32.48 4.39
C ASN A 114 -53.10 31.06 4.49
N LEU A 115 -52.42 30.74 5.61
CA LEU A 115 -52.55 29.51 6.41
C LEU A 115 -51.42 29.45 7.46
N SER A 116 -51.77 29.11 8.69
CA SER A 116 -50.88 28.95 9.86
C SER A 116 -50.08 27.63 9.83
N VAL A 117 -49.44 27.32 8.71
CA VAL A 117 -48.56 26.14 8.56
C VAL A 117 -47.11 26.63 8.48
N PRO A 118 -46.15 26.03 9.19
CA PRO A 118 -44.74 26.40 9.02
C PRO A 118 -44.36 26.25 7.54
N SER A 119 -43.89 27.35 6.93
CA SER A 119 -43.50 27.44 5.53
C SER A 119 -42.55 26.29 5.15
N GLU A 120 -43.07 25.30 4.42
CA GLU A 120 -42.28 24.21 3.85
C GLU A 120 -41.36 24.79 2.78
N ARG A 121 -40.05 24.75 3.05
CA ARG A 121 -39.03 25.24 2.12
C ARG A 121 -38.73 24.15 1.09
N GLY A 122 -38.69 24.53 -0.18
CA GLY A 122 -38.33 23.57 -1.23
C GLY A 122 -36.90 23.04 -1.07
N SER A 123 -36.72 21.73 -1.28
CA SER A 123 -35.40 21.10 -1.23
C SER A 123 -34.56 21.42 -2.47
N VAL A 124 -33.25 21.54 -2.25
CA VAL A 124 -32.25 21.82 -3.28
C VAL A 124 -31.41 20.58 -3.54
N LEU A 125 -31.33 20.16 -4.80
CA LEU A 125 -30.47 19.08 -5.25
C LEU A 125 -29.33 19.66 -6.10
N VAL A 126 -28.08 19.47 -5.67
CA VAL A 126 -26.90 20.00 -6.36
C VAL A 126 -26.12 18.84 -6.98
N PHE A 127 -25.94 18.85 -8.30
CA PHE A 127 -25.14 17.86 -9.02
C PHE A 127 -23.69 18.32 -9.17
N LEU A 128 -22.77 17.54 -8.61
CA LEU A 128 -21.33 17.75 -8.61
C LEU A 128 -20.63 16.51 -9.19
N PRO A 129 -19.43 16.66 -9.80
CA PRO A 129 -18.78 15.54 -10.48
C PRO A 129 -18.16 14.50 -9.52
N GLY A 130 -17.87 14.85 -8.27
CA GLY A 130 -17.16 13.94 -7.36
C GLY A 130 -17.18 14.36 -5.89
N LEU A 131 -16.57 13.51 -5.05
CA LEU A 131 -16.55 13.68 -3.60
C LEU A 131 -15.77 14.91 -3.15
N TYR A 132 -14.68 15.27 -3.83
CA TYR A 132 -13.89 16.45 -3.51
C TYR A 132 -14.75 17.71 -3.60
N GLU A 133 -15.46 17.87 -4.71
CA GLU A 133 -16.35 19.00 -4.96
C GLU A 133 -17.51 19.04 -3.96
N ILE A 134 -18.09 17.88 -3.63
CA ILE A 134 -19.13 17.74 -2.59
C ILE A 134 -18.61 18.27 -1.24
N ARG A 135 -17.43 17.83 -0.81
CA ARG A 135 -16.85 18.23 0.48
C ARG A 135 -16.48 19.71 0.52
N TYR A 136 -15.96 20.24 -0.59
CA TYR A 136 -15.63 21.67 -0.70
C TYR A 136 -16.88 22.53 -0.53
N LEU A 137 -17.94 22.27 -1.30
CA LEU A 137 -19.19 23.02 -1.20
C LEU A 137 -19.87 22.84 0.17
N GLN A 138 -19.81 21.63 0.74
CA GLN A 138 -20.28 21.37 2.10
C GLN A 138 -19.57 22.28 3.11
N SER A 139 -18.25 22.39 3.06
CA SER A 139 -17.48 23.27 3.95
C SER A 139 -17.87 24.74 3.79
N CYS A 140 -18.08 25.19 2.55
CA CYS A 140 -18.51 26.57 2.30
C CYS A 140 -19.91 26.84 2.88
N LEU A 141 -20.85 25.90 2.74
CA LEU A 141 -22.19 26.01 3.32
C LEU A 141 -22.14 25.99 4.86
N SER A 142 -21.34 25.12 5.46
CA SER A 142 -21.20 25.01 6.91
C SER A 142 -20.60 26.26 7.58
N SER A 143 -19.74 27.02 6.88
CA SER A 143 -19.20 28.28 7.42
C SER A 143 -20.24 29.39 7.65
N LYS A 144 -21.48 29.23 7.13
CA LYS A 144 -22.58 30.20 7.26
C LYS A 144 -23.54 29.79 8.38
N PHE A 145 -23.06 29.76 9.63
CA PHE A 145 -23.77 29.28 10.82
C PHE A 145 -25.14 29.94 11.11
N ASN A 146 -25.43 31.12 10.54
CA ASN A 146 -26.66 31.88 10.80
C ASN A 146 -27.86 31.48 9.91
N LYS A 147 -27.76 30.42 9.10
CA LYS A 147 -28.81 30.00 8.15
C LYS A 147 -29.41 28.64 8.55
N ARG A 148 -30.72 28.47 8.40
CA ARG A 148 -31.45 27.21 8.71
C ARG A 148 -31.34 26.21 7.56
N TRP A 149 -30.15 25.67 7.33
CA TRP A 149 -29.86 24.71 6.26
C TRP A 149 -29.42 23.35 6.80
N GLN A 150 -29.89 22.28 6.16
CA GLN A 150 -29.45 20.91 6.41
C GLN A 150 -28.75 20.39 5.16
N VAL A 151 -27.43 20.17 5.26
CA VAL A 151 -26.60 19.80 4.11
C VAL A 151 -26.25 18.31 4.18
N TYR A 152 -26.69 17.53 3.19
CA TYR A 152 -26.46 16.09 3.12
C TYR A 152 -25.60 15.72 1.90
N PRO A 153 -24.40 15.14 2.09
CA PRO A 153 -23.61 14.61 0.99
C PRO A 153 -24.17 13.25 0.53
N LEU A 154 -24.37 13.07 -0.78
CA LEU A 154 -24.86 11.85 -1.40
C LEU A 154 -23.89 11.35 -2.47
N HIS A 155 -23.08 10.36 -2.12
CA HIS A 155 -22.05 9.77 -2.98
C HIS A 155 -22.06 8.24 -2.87
N SER A 156 -21.74 7.54 -3.96
CA SER A 156 -21.75 6.06 -4.00
C SER A 156 -20.80 5.39 -3.00
N GLY A 157 -19.72 6.07 -2.62
CA GLY A 157 -18.78 5.64 -1.57
C GLY A 157 -19.11 6.13 -0.16
N GLY A 158 -20.22 6.86 0.04
CA GLY A 158 -20.69 7.25 1.38
C GLY A 158 -21.30 6.07 2.13
N THR A 159 -21.36 6.17 3.45
CA THR A 159 -22.02 5.16 4.30
C THR A 159 -23.51 5.09 3.99
N LEU A 160 -24.15 3.94 4.21
CA LEU A 160 -25.60 3.82 3.98
C LEU A 160 -26.40 4.74 4.91
N GLU A 161 -25.88 5.05 6.09
CA GLU A 161 -26.50 6.02 7.01
C GLU A 161 -26.50 7.43 6.39
N GLU A 162 -25.37 7.87 5.82
CA GLU A 162 -25.31 9.15 5.09
C GLU A 162 -26.28 9.18 3.90
N GLN A 163 -26.38 8.08 3.15
CA GLN A 163 -27.32 7.98 2.02
C GLN A 163 -28.79 8.00 2.48
N ASN A 164 -29.12 7.27 3.54
CA ASN A 164 -30.46 7.23 4.12
C ASN A 164 -30.84 8.59 4.73
N ASN A 165 -29.90 9.28 5.36
CA ASN A 165 -30.14 10.61 5.93
C ASN A 165 -30.56 11.62 4.85
N ALA A 166 -30.01 11.52 3.64
CA ALA A 166 -30.43 12.34 2.50
C ALA A 166 -31.87 12.04 2.02
N LEU A 167 -32.44 10.89 2.39
CA LEU A 167 -33.81 10.49 2.03
C LEU A 167 -34.84 10.80 3.12
N LEU A 168 -34.41 11.18 4.32
CA LEU A 168 -35.31 11.56 5.40
C LEU A 168 -36.12 12.81 5.04
N ALA A 169 -37.31 12.91 5.64
CA ALA A 169 -38.18 14.08 5.49
C ALA A 169 -37.49 15.35 6.01
N THR A 170 -37.84 16.48 5.40
CA THR A 170 -37.32 17.80 5.79
C THR A 170 -37.75 18.17 7.21
N VAL A 171 -36.82 18.64 8.04
CA VAL A 171 -37.17 19.22 9.33
C VAL A 171 -37.90 20.55 9.09
N PRO A 172 -39.05 20.81 9.75
CA PRO A 172 -39.79 22.05 9.58
C PRO A 172 -38.90 23.28 9.78
N CYS A 173 -39.14 24.33 8.98
CA CYS A 173 -38.38 25.60 8.98
C CYS A 173 -36.91 25.53 8.49
N TYR A 174 -36.37 24.34 8.21
CA TYR A 174 -35.06 24.16 7.59
C TYR A 174 -35.18 23.87 6.10
N ARG A 175 -34.21 24.33 5.30
CA ARG A 175 -34.05 23.89 3.91
C ARG A 175 -33.09 22.73 3.83
N LYS A 176 -33.52 21.67 3.16
CA LYS A 176 -32.67 20.51 2.85
C LYS A 176 -31.90 20.76 1.55
N ILE A 177 -30.59 20.56 1.62
CA ILE A 177 -29.63 20.72 0.52
C ILE A 177 -28.92 19.39 0.37
N VAL A 178 -29.15 18.70 -0.75
CA VAL A 178 -28.51 17.43 -1.05
C VAL A 178 -27.42 17.65 -2.11
N LEU A 179 -26.17 17.40 -1.73
CA LEU A 179 -25.00 17.51 -2.60
C LEU A 179 -24.67 16.14 -3.18
N CYS A 180 -24.90 15.93 -4.47
CA CYS A 180 -24.89 14.59 -5.06
C CYS A 180 -24.03 14.46 -6.33
N THR A 181 -23.69 13.22 -6.67
CA THR A 181 -23.17 12.85 -8.00
C THR A 181 -24.30 12.35 -8.91
N ASN A 182 -23.97 11.74 -10.05
CA ASN A 182 -24.94 11.07 -10.91
C ASN A 182 -25.75 9.93 -10.24
N ILE A 183 -25.44 9.55 -8.99
CA ILE A 183 -26.26 8.59 -8.21
C ILE A 183 -27.74 9.02 -8.09
N ALA A 184 -28.02 10.32 -7.98
CA ALA A 184 -29.38 10.86 -7.91
C ALA A 184 -30.05 11.01 -9.29
N GLU A 185 -29.32 10.76 -10.38
CA GLU A 185 -29.84 10.85 -11.75
C GLU A 185 -30.75 9.67 -12.10
N SER A 186 -30.49 8.48 -11.55
CA SER A 186 -31.28 7.26 -11.82
C SER A 186 -31.46 6.39 -10.57
N SER A 187 -30.39 6.14 -9.81
CA SER A 187 -30.35 5.10 -8.75
C SER A 187 -31.08 5.47 -7.47
N VAL A 188 -31.13 6.75 -7.12
CA VAL A 188 -31.76 7.23 -5.89
C VAL A 188 -32.75 8.35 -6.22
N THR A 189 -33.91 8.31 -5.57
CA THR A 189 -34.92 9.36 -5.69
C THR A 189 -35.01 10.09 -4.36
N VAL A 190 -34.51 11.33 -4.33
CA VAL A 190 -34.77 12.23 -3.22
C VAL A 190 -36.22 12.73 -3.37
N PRO A 191 -37.08 12.58 -2.36
CA PRO A 191 -38.41 13.19 -2.38
C PRO A 191 -38.31 14.72 -2.41
N ASP A 192 -39.42 15.43 -2.62
CA ASP A 192 -39.56 16.87 -2.29
C ASP A 192 -38.59 17.89 -2.96
N VAL A 193 -37.85 17.50 -4.01
CA VAL A 193 -36.95 18.39 -4.75
C VAL A 193 -37.72 19.43 -5.55
N LYS A 194 -37.42 20.72 -5.32
CA LYS A 194 -37.98 21.87 -6.06
C LYS A 194 -36.93 22.60 -6.89
N TYR A 195 -35.70 22.68 -6.40
CA TYR A 195 -34.59 23.36 -7.08
C TYR A 195 -33.49 22.36 -7.42
N VAL A 196 -33.02 22.38 -8.68
CA VAL A 196 -31.85 21.64 -9.13
C VAL A 196 -30.76 22.62 -9.53
N ILE A 197 -29.56 22.48 -8.98
CA ILE A 197 -28.36 23.20 -9.44
C ILE A 197 -27.45 22.17 -10.10
N ASP A 198 -27.21 22.33 -11.40
CA ASP A 198 -26.43 21.39 -12.21
C ASP A 198 -25.13 22.04 -12.71
N PHE A 199 -23.99 21.52 -12.24
CA PHE A 199 -22.68 21.91 -12.75
C PHE A 199 -22.41 21.35 -14.17
N CYS A 200 -23.32 20.52 -14.71
CA CYS A 200 -23.23 19.90 -16.03
C CYS A 200 -21.96 19.05 -16.23
N LEU A 201 -21.36 18.60 -15.12
CA LEU A 201 -20.15 17.77 -15.12
C LEU A 201 -20.46 16.40 -14.54
N THR A 202 -19.66 15.41 -14.95
CA THR A 202 -19.69 14.05 -14.44
C THR A 202 -18.29 13.46 -14.46
N ARG A 203 -18.08 12.34 -13.78
CA ARG A 203 -16.86 11.53 -13.92
C ARG A 203 -17.20 10.23 -14.63
N THR A 204 -16.47 9.94 -15.70
CA THR A 204 -16.68 8.77 -16.57
C THR A 204 -15.42 7.93 -16.59
N LEU A 205 -15.57 6.62 -16.48
CA LEU A 205 -14.49 5.66 -16.68
C LEU A 205 -14.20 5.57 -18.18
N VAL A 206 -12.94 5.84 -18.53
CA VAL A 206 -12.41 5.78 -19.89
C VAL A 206 -11.18 4.90 -19.87
N CYS A 207 -11.16 3.91 -20.75
CA CYS A 207 -10.02 3.06 -21.00
C CYS A 207 -9.05 3.71 -21.98
N ASP A 208 -7.76 3.66 -21.67
CA ASP A 208 -6.70 4.05 -22.61
C ASP A 208 -6.56 2.97 -23.70
N GLU A 209 -6.64 3.36 -24.97
CA GLU A 209 -6.61 2.40 -26.08
C GLU A 209 -5.27 1.63 -26.12
N GLU A 210 -4.14 2.29 -25.86
CA GLU A 210 -2.83 1.67 -25.93
C GLU A 210 -2.56 0.73 -24.76
N THR A 211 -2.83 1.16 -23.52
CA THR A 211 -2.45 0.38 -22.33
C THR A 211 -3.58 -0.42 -21.71
N ASN A 212 -4.81 -0.24 -22.19
CA ASN A 212 -6.03 -0.78 -21.59
C ASN A 212 -6.24 -0.35 -20.11
N TYR A 213 -5.50 0.66 -19.63
CA TYR A 213 -5.62 1.16 -18.26
C TYR A 213 -6.87 2.02 -18.13
N GLN A 214 -7.60 1.82 -17.04
CA GLN A 214 -8.80 2.61 -16.76
C GLN A 214 -8.39 3.94 -16.10
N SER A 215 -9.00 5.03 -16.55
CA SER A 215 -8.87 6.36 -15.97
C SER A 215 -10.24 6.96 -15.69
N LEU A 216 -10.42 7.55 -14.51
CA LEU A 216 -11.66 8.25 -14.16
C LEU A 216 -11.53 9.72 -14.56
N ARG A 217 -12.09 10.09 -15.71
CA ARG A 217 -11.98 11.44 -16.28
C ARG A 217 -13.20 12.28 -15.94
N ARG A 218 -12.97 13.53 -15.52
CA ARG A 218 -14.05 14.52 -15.40
C ARG A 218 -14.40 14.99 -16.82
N CYS A 219 -15.68 14.92 -17.17
CA CYS A 219 -16.20 15.23 -18.49
C CYS A 219 -17.47 16.08 -18.35
N TRP A 220 -17.83 16.80 -19.40
CA TRP A 220 -19.16 17.39 -19.53
C TRP A 220 -20.22 16.28 -19.62
N ALA A 221 -21.29 16.42 -18.85
CA ALA A 221 -22.44 15.53 -18.93
C ALA A 221 -23.25 15.83 -20.19
N SER A 222 -23.80 14.78 -20.83
CA SER A 222 -24.60 14.94 -22.04
C SER A 222 -25.90 15.69 -21.77
N LYS A 223 -26.52 16.26 -22.82
CA LYS A 223 -27.83 16.92 -22.69
C LYS A 223 -28.87 15.95 -22.15
N SER A 224 -28.85 14.71 -22.60
CA SER A 224 -29.69 13.61 -22.09
C SER A 224 -29.55 13.43 -20.58
N ASN A 225 -28.31 13.37 -20.05
CA ASN A 225 -28.08 13.25 -18.61
C ASN A 225 -28.59 14.48 -17.85
N CYS A 226 -28.25 15.68 -18.30
CA CYS A 226 -28.67 16.90 -17.60
C CYS A 226 -30.19 17.11 -17.68
N ASN A 227 -30.87 16.61 -18.72
CA ASN A 227 -32.33 16.60 -18.81
C ASN A 227 -32.96 15.61 -17.81
N GLN A 228 -32.32 14.48 -17.51
CA GLN A 228 -32.75 13.60 -16.43
C GLN A 228 -32.58 14.27 -15.06
N ARG A 229 -31.48 15.01 -14.86
CA ARG A 229 -31.24 15.82 -13.65
C ARG A 229 -32.32 16.89 -13.48
N LYS A 230 -32.63 17.64 -14.55
CA LYS A 230 -33.75 18.60 -14.59
C LYS A 230 -35.06 17.96 -14.14
N GLY A 231 -35.40 16.79 -14.68
CA GLY A 231 -36.62 16.06 -14.35
C GLY A 231 -36.80 15.70 -12.87
N ARG A 232 -35.76 15.83 -12.04
CA ARG A 232 -35.84 15.65 -10.59
C ARG A 232 -36.60 16.78 -9.89
N ALA A 233 -36.65 17.99 -10.45
CA ALA A 233 -37.37 19.14 -9.88
C ALA A 233 -38.89 19.14 -10.14
N GLY A 234 -39.36 18.44 -11.18
CA GLY A 234 -40.77 18.49 -11.63
C GLY A 234 -41.66 17.36 -11.12
N ARG A 235 -41.30 16.72 -10.01
CA ARG A 235 -42.01 15.52 -9.49
C ARG A 235 -43.17 15.85 -8.57
N VAL A 236 -43.04 16.88 -7.75
CA VAL A 236 -44.00 17.20 -6.67
C VAL A 236 -44.71 18.52 -6.92
N SER A 237 -44.04 19.49 -7.52
CA SER A 237 -44.60 20.82 -7.81
C SER A 237 -43.84 21.47 -8.97
N LYS A 238 -44.19 22.72 -9.32
CA LYS A 238 -43.42 23.52 -10.29
C LYS A 238 -41.96 23.64 -9.83
N GLY A 239 -41.04 23.15 -10.65
CA GLY A 239 -39.62 23.06 -10.35
C GLY A 239 -38.77 24.09 -11.10
N TYR A 240 -37.51 24.25 -10.67
CA TYR A 240 -36.54 25.14 -11.31
C TYR A 240 -35.19 24.44 -11.44
N CYS A 241 -34.55 24.56 -12.60
CA CYS A 241 -33.25 23.99 -12.90
C CYS A 241 -32.26 25.06 -13.33
N TYR A 242 -31.17 25.18 -12.58
CA TYR A 242 -30.10 26.15 -12.79
C TYR A 242 -28.87 25.43 -13.29
N ARG A 243 -28.51 25.65 -14.56
CA ARG A 243 -27.34 25.05 -15.21
C ARG A 243 -26.18 26.04 -15.15
N LEU A 244 -25.06 25.64 -14.55
CA LEU A 244 -23.87 26.49 -14.44
C LEU A 244 -23.02 26.44 -15.72
N VAL A 245 -23.68 26.63 -16.87
CA VAL A 245 -23.05 26.78 -18.18
C VAL A 245 -23.66 27.95 -18.95
N TYR A 246 -22.90 28.52 -19.88
CA TYR A 246 -23.41 29.53 -20.81
C TYR A 246 -24.34 28.91 -21.85
N LYS A 247 -25.33 29.67 -22.31
CA LYS A 247 -26.38 29.15 -23.21
C LYS A 247 -25.84 28.79 -24.59
N ASN A 248 -24.87 29.54 -25.11
CA ASN A 248 -24.18 29.21 -26.37
C ASN A 248 -23.40 27.90 -26.25
N PHE A 249 -22.62 27.73 -25.20
CA PHE A 249 -21.87 26.50 -24.92
C PHE A 249 -22.80 25.29 -24.77
N TRP A 250 -23.93 25.45 -24.08
CA TRP A 250 -24.95 24.42 -23.99
C TRP A 250 -25.48 24.00 -25.36
N THR A 251 -25.86 24.95 -26.21
CA THR A 251 -26.44 24.65 -27.54
C THR A 251 -25.42 24.02 -28.47
N ASP A 252 -24.24 24.62 -28.58
CA ASP A 252 -23.28 24.36 -29.66
C ASP A 252 -22.22 23.30 -29.30
N SER A 253 -21.95 23.07 -28.01
CA SER A 253 -20.78 22.30 -27.56
C SER A 253 -21.13 21.05 -26.73
N ILE A 254 -22.18 21.07 -25.90
CA ILE A 254 -22.53 19.91 -25.06
C ILE A 254 -23.09 18.76 -25.93
N PRO A 255 -22.59 17.51 -25.81
CA PRO A 255 -23.06 16.40 -26.61
C PRO A 255 -24.50 16.00 -26.24
N GLU A 256 -25.29 15.60 -27.23
CA GLU A 256 -26.69 15.18 -27.03
C GLU A 256 -26.82 13.92 -26.16
N GLN A 257 -25.98 12.91 -26.42
CA GLN A 257 -26.00 11.60 -25.77
C GLN A 257 -24.62 11.24 -25.20
N PRO A 258 -24.56 10.41 -24.14
CA PRO A 258 -23.30 9.92 -23.61
C PRO A 258 -22.69 8.87 -24.53
N VAL A 259 -21.35 8.77 -24.57
CA VAL A 259 -20.65 7.69 -25.28
C VAL A 259 -21.01 6.34 -24.65
N PRO A 260 -21.50 5.35 -25.43
CA PRO A 260 -21.85 4.01 -24.95
C PRO A 260 -20.71 3.32 -24.21
N GLU A 261 -21.05 2.52 -23.19
CA GLU A 261 -20.06 1.84 -22.35
C GLU A 261 -19.18 0.86 -23.14
N ILE A 262 -19.75 0.19 -24.15
CA ILE A 262 -19.03 -0.76 -25.02
C ILE A 262 -17.87 -0.12 -25.79
N LEU A 263 -17.89 1.21 -25.99
CA LEU A 263 -16.84 1.95 -26.70
C LEU A 263 -15.74 2.50 -25.78
N ARG A 264 -15.94 2.47 -24.45
CA ARG A 264 -15.06 3.16 -23.48
C ARG A 264 -14.55 2.27 -22.35
N CYS A 265 -15.04 1.04 -22.24
CA CYS A 265 -14.68 0.06 -21.22
C CYS A 265 -14.03 -1.19 -21.85
N PRO A 266 -13.18 -1.92 -21.10
CA PRO A 266 -12.54 -3.14 -21.61
C PRO A 266 -13.55 -4.21 -22.08
N LEU A 267 -13.26 -4.84 -23.21
CA LEU A 267 -14.16 -5.80 -23.87
C LEU A 267 -13.97 -7.25 -23.43
N GLY A 268 -12.98 -7.56 -22.58
CA GLY A 268 -12.56 -8.95 -22.28
C GLY A 268 -13.70 -9.87 -21.84
N THR A 269 -14.51 -9.45 -20.87
CA THR A 269 -15.68 -10.23 -20.40
C THR A 269 -16.73 -10.42 -21.49
N THR A 270 -16.90 -9.44 -22.38
CA THR A 270 -17.81 -9.52 -23.52
C THR A 270 -17.31 -10.57 -24.52
N VAL A 271 -16.02 -10.53 -24.87
CA VAL A 271 -15.39 -11.50 -25.79
C VAL A 271 -15.48 -12.92 -25.26
N LEU A 272 -15.21 -13.15 -23.97
CA LEU A 272 -15.36 -14.49 -23.37
C LEU A 272 -16.80 -15.00 -23.40
N LYS A 273 -17.80 -14.12 -23.19
CA LYS A 273 -19.22 -14.49 -23.31
C LYS A 273 -19.61 -14.83 -24.75
N ILE A 274 -19.09 -14.11 -25.74
CA ILE A 274 -19.30 -14.41 -27.18
C ILE A 274 -18.81 -15.81 -27.50
N LYS A 275 -17.55 -16.11 -27.11
CA LYS A 275 -16.95 -17.42 -27.33
C LYS A 275 -17.69 -18.53 -26.58
N LYS A 276 -18.14 -18.28 -25.34
CA LYS A 276 -18.90 -19.27 -24.57
C LYS A 276 -20.24 -19.62 -25.21
N LEU A 277 -20.89 -18.64 -25.85
CA LEU A 277 -22.17 -18.84 -26.54
C LEU A 277 -22.01 -19.39 -27.96
N ASP A 278 -20.77 -19.61 -28.42
CA ASP A 278 -20.44 -20.07 -29.78
C ASP A 278 -21.12 -19.25 -30.88
N MET A 279 -21.10 -17.92 -30.73
CA MET A 279 -21.77 -17.00 -31.64
C MET A 279 -20.86 -16.53 -32.79
N GLY A 280 -19.81 -17.28 -33.12
CA GLY A 280 -18.81 -16.95 -34.13
C GLY A 280 -17.69 -16.02 -33.65
N GLY A 281 -16.85 -15.57 -34.59
CA GLY A 281 -15.69 -14.72 -34.32
C GLY A 281 -16.06 -13.38 -33.64
N PRO A 282 -15.34 -12.93 -32.59
CA PRO A 282 -15.65 -11.70 -31.86
C PRO A 282 -15.75 -10.47 -32.75
N LYS A 283 -14.84 -10.34 -33.72
CA LYS A 283 -14.79 -9.24 -34.69
C LYS A 283 -16.07 -9.15 -35.53
N ALA A 284 -16.51 -10.27 -36.10
CA ALA A 284 -17.70 -10.32 -36.94
C ALA A 284 -18.98 -10.02 -36.14
N LEU A 285 -19.09 -10.54 -34.91
CA LEU A 285 -20.28 -10.34 -34.10
C LEU A 285 -20.38 -8.91 -33.54
N LEU A 286 -19.29 -8.37 -33.00
CA LEU A 286 -19.27 -7.01 -32.43
C LEU A 286 -19.48 -5.92 -33.49
N ALA A 287 -19.11 -6.18 -34.75
CA ALA A 287 -19.42 -5.30 -35.87
C ALA A 287 -20.94 -5.11 -36.09
N THR A 288 -21.77 -6.04 -35.59
CA THR A 288 -23.24 -5.96 -35.69
C THR A 288 -23.92 -5.34 -34.47
N ALA A 289 -23.15 -4.88 -33.48
CA ALA A 289 -23.68 -4.20 -32.30
C ALA A 289 -24.30 -2.84 -32.65
N LEU A 290 -25.14 -2.30 -31.75
CA LEU A 290 -25.78 -0.99 -31.91
C LEU A 290 -24.75 0.12 -32.15
N SER A 291 -23.68 0.10 -31.35
CA SER A 291 -22.52 0.96 -31.52
C SER A 291 -21.28 0.07 -31.53
N PRO A 292 -20.75 -0.29 -32.72
CA PRO A 292 -19.67 -1.26 -32.82
C PRO A 292 -18.34 -0.67 -32.29
N PRO A 293 -17.59 -1.41 -31.46
CA PRO A 293 -16.25 -0.99 -31.03
C PRO A 293 -15.25 -1.01 -32.18
N SER A 294 -14.13 -0.31 -32.00
CA SER A 294 -13.07 -0.29 -33.01
C SER A 294 -12.46 -1.69 -33.19
N VAL A 295 -12.03 -2.00 -34.42
CA VAL A 295 -11.41 -3.30 -34.72
C VAL A 295 -10.13 -3.49 -33.91
N GLY A 296 -9.31 -2.44 -33.79
CA GLY A 296 -8.06 -2.49 -33.02
C GLY A 296 -8.29 -2.82 -31.54
N ASP A 297 -9.36 -2.29 -30.92
CA ASP A 297 -9.68 -2.61 -29.52
C ASP A 297 -10.11 -4.06 -29.33
N ILE A 298 -10.83 -4.62 -30.31
CA ILE A 298 -11.20 -6.05 -30.30
C ILE A 298 -9.95 -6.91 -30.42
N GLU A 299 -9.09 -6.62 -31.40
CA GLU A 299 -7.86 -7.36 -31.67
C GLU A 299 -6.92 -7.33 -30.45
N ARG A 300 -6.72 -6.15 -29.85
CA ARG A 300 -5.93 -5.99 -28.63
C ARG A 300 -6.57 -6.70 -27.44
N THR A 301 -7.90 -6.66 -27.30
CA THR A 301 -8.61 -7.42 -26.25
C THR A 301 -8.36 -8.92 -26.38
N VAL A 302 -8.38 -9.47 -27.59
CA VAL A 302 -8.09 -10.88 -27.82
C VAL A 302 -6.65 -11.22 -27.42
N LEU A 303 -5.67 -10.37 -27.76
CA LEU A 303 -4.28 -10.55 -27.36
C LEU A 303 -4.11 -10.51 -25.82
N HIS A 304 -4.78 -9.58 -25.14
CA HIS A 304 -4.80 -9.56 -23.67
C HIS A 304 -5.42 -10.82 -23.07
N LEU A 305 -6.48 -11.36 -23.66
CA LEU A 305 -7.09 -12.61 -23.20
C LEU A 305 -6.18 -13.83 -23.44
N LYS A 306 -5.36 -13.81 -24.49
CA LYS A 306 -4.30 -14.80 -24.73
C LYS A 306 -3.18 -14.68 -23.68
N GLU A 307 -2.71 -13.47 -23.38
CA GLU A 307 -1.73 -13.22 -22.31
C GLU A 307 -2.24 -13.65 -20.93
N LEU A 308 -3.52 -13.41 -20.64
CA LEU A 308 -4.17 -13.89 -19.42
C LEU A 308 -4.21 -15.43 -19.36
N GLY A 309 -4.23 -16.09 -20.52
CA GLY A 309 -4.40 -17.54 -20.69
C GLY A 309 -5.85 -17.99 -20.79
N ALA A 310 -6.77 -17.07 -21.07
CA ALA A 310 -8.20 -17.35 -21.23
C ALA A 310 -8.56 -17.85 -22.64
N LEU A 311 -7.74 -17.51 -23.63
CA LEU A 311 -7.84 -17.99 -25.02
C LEU A 311 -6.56 -18.72 -25.43
N THR A 312 -6.67 -19.71 -26.32
CA THR A 312 -5.51 -20.44 -26.85
C THR A 312 -4.66 -19.55 -27.78
N ASN A 313 -3.35 -19.79 -27.79
CA ASN A 313 -2.42 -19.09 -28.69
C ASN A 313 -2.48 -19.62 -30.14
N CYS A 314 -2.90 -20.87 -30.33
CA CYS A 314 -2.96 -21.54 -31.62
C CYS A 314 -4.42 -21.86 -31.99
N VAL A 315 -4.85 -21.46 -33.18
CA VAL A 315 -6.06 -21.97 -33.85
C VAL A 315 -5.59 -22.71 -35.11
N GLU A 316 -6.40 -23.64 -35.61
CA GLU A 316 -6.20 -24.29 -36.92
C GLU A 316 -6.22 -23.27 -38.09
N THR A 317 -6.69 -22.05 -37.82
CA THR A 317 -6.55 -20.86 -38.66
C THR A 317 -5.43 -19.98 -38.13
N GLU A 318 -4.52 -19.53 -38.99
CA GLU A 318 -3.33 -18.73 -38.63
C GLU A 318 -3.61 -17.31 -38.09
N ASP A 319 -4.84 -16.99 -37.65
CA ASP A 319 -5.22 -15.64 -37.23
C ASP A 319 -4.74 -15.34 -35.79
N PRO A 320 -3.78 -14.41 -35.59
CA PRO A 320 -3.31 -14.02 -34.26
C PRO A 320 -4.39 -13.33 -33.42
N HIS A 321 -5.47 -12.85 -34.04
CA HIS A 321 -6.55 -12.12 -33.38
C HIS A 321 -7.81 -12.96 -33.13
N ASP A 322 -7.69 -14.29 -33.16
CA ASP A 322 -8.71 -15.22 -32.68
C ASP A 322 -8.14 -16.35 -31.80
N GLY A 323 -8.99 -17.05 -31.04
CA GLY A 323 -8.59 -18.13 -30.13
C GLY A 323 -9.76 -18.94 -29.56
N GLU A 324 -9.49 -20.17 -29.12
CA GLU A 324 -10.47 -21.04 -28.45
C GLU A 324 -10.47 -20.86 -26.94
N LEU A 325 -11.60 -21.14 -26.28
CA LEU A 325 -11.70 -21.03 -24.82
C LEU A 325 -10.89 -22.11 -24.12
N THR A 326 -9.91 -21.69 -23.31
CA THR A 326 -9.19 -22.59 -22.40
C THR A 326 -10.06 -22.98 -21.20
N PHE A 327 -9.62 -23.95 -20.39
CA PHE A 327 -10.29 -24.26 -19.12
C PHE A 327 -10.41 -23.02 -18.23
N LEU A 328 -9.33 -22.22 -18.12
CA LEU A 328 -9.36 -20.92 -17.43
C LEU A 328 -10.44 -20.01 -18.02
N GLY A 329 -10.46 -19.81 -19.35
CA GLY A 329 -11.46 -18.97 -20.01
C GLY A 329 -12.90 -19.39 -19.74
N LYS A 330 -13.18 -20.70 -19.68
CA LYS A 330 -14.50 -21.26 -19.34
C LYS A 330 -14.92 -20.92 -17.91
N VAL A 331 -13.99 -20.98 -16.95
CA VAL A 331 -14.24 -20.58 -15.57
C VAL A 331 -14.48 -19.08 -15.48
N LEU A 332 -13.60 -18.26 -16.06
CA LEU A 332 -13.71 -16.79 -16.06
C LEU A 332 -15.05 -16.30 -16.61
N ALA A 333 -15.56 -16.92 -17.69
CA ALA A 333 -16.84 -16.56 -18.29
C ALA A 333 -18.07 -16.82 -17.38
N GLN A 334 -17.91 -17.56 -16.27
CA GLN A 334 -18.98 -17.85 -15.30
C GLN A 334 -18.92 -17.03 -14.02
N LEU A 335 -17.76 -16.42 -13.73
CA LEU A 335 -17.55 -15.67 -12.48
C LEU A 335 -17.95 -14.20 -12.64
N PRO A 336 -18.68 -13.62 -11.67
CA PRO A 336 -19.09 -12.21 -11.71
C PRO A 336 -18.00 -11.28 -11.13
N VAL A 337 -16.75 -11.46 -11.53
CA VAL A 337 -15.59 -10.66 -11.07
C VAL A 337 -14.70 -10.25 -12.25
N ASP A 338 -13.75 -9.36 -12.00
CA ASP A 338 -12.71 -9.03 -12.99
C ASP A 338 -11.91 -10.28 -13.40
N LEU A 339 -11.41 -10.27 -14.64
CA LEU A 339 -10.72 -11.43 -15.23
C LEU A 339 -9.46 -11.84 -14.44
N HIS A 340 -8.69 -10.88 -13.90
CA HIS A 340 -7.51 -11.20 -13.09
C HIS A 340 -7.90 -11.78 -11.72
N LEU A 341 -9.00 -11.30 -11.13
CA LEU A 341 -9.54 -11.86 -9.88
C LEU A 341 -10.09 -13.28 -10.09
N GLY A 342 -10.67 -13.55 -11.26
CA GLY A 342 -11.06 -14.92 -11.63
C GLY A 342 -9.83 -15.82 -11.80
N LYS A 343 -8.74 -15.33 -12.41
CA LYS A 343 -7.46 -16.06 -12.52
C LYS A 343 -6.84 -16.31 -11.16
N LEU A 344 -6.93 -15.36 -10.22
CA LEU A 344 -6.51 -15.50 -8.83
C LEU A 344 -7.20 -16.69 -8.15
N ILE A 345 -8.53 -16.83 -8.32
CA ILE A 345 -9.28 -17.96 -7.75
C ILE A 345 -8.79 -19.29 -8.34
N VAL A 346 -8.60 -19.36 -9.66
CA VAL A 346 -8.16 -20.59 -10.35
C VAL A 346 -6.74 -20.99 -9.96
N LEU A 347 -5.81 -20.03 -9.88
CA LEU A 347 -4.47 -20.28 -9.36
C LEU A 347 -4.50 -20.64 -7.87
N GLY A 348 -5.38 -20.01 -7.08
CA GLY A 348 -5.62 -20.37 -5.69
C GLY A 348 -6.02 -21.83 -5.52
N HIS A 349 -6.79 -22.39 -6.45
CA HIS A 349 -7.06 -23.83 -6.48
C HIS A 349 -5.80 -24.65 -6.82
N ALA A 350 -5.02 -24.28 -7.84
CA ALA A 350 -3.81 -25.02 -8.22
C ALA A 350 -2.75 -25.05 -7.10
N PHE A 351 -2.66 -23.98 -6.32
CA PHE A 351 -1.73 -23.82 -5.20
C PHE A 351 -2.40 -24.02 -3.83
N GLY A 352 -3.57 -24.65 -3.74
CA GLY A 352 -4.15 -25.01 -2.43
C GLY A 352 -4.47 -23.85 -1.46
N CYS A 353 -4.65 -22.62 -1.95
CA CYS A 353 -5.01 -21.42 -1.19
C CYS A 353 -6.32 -20.79 -1.71
N LEU A 354 -7.30 -21.64 -2.05
CA LEU A 354 -8.55 -21.25 -2.69
C LEU A 354 -9.40 -20.33 -1.82
N GLU A 355 -9.50 -20.60 -0.52
CA GLU A 355 -10.33 -19.80 0.40
C GLU A 355 -9.86 -18.34 0.42
N GLU A 356 -8.57 -18.12 0.63
CA GLU A 356 -7.95 -16.79 0.68
C GLU A 356 -8.15 -16.04 -0.64
N CYS A 357 -7.99 -16.74 -1.77
CA CYS A 357 -8.16 -16.15 -3.10
C CYS A 357 -9.61 -15.73 -3.38
N ILE A 358 -10.61 -16.51 -2.93
CA ILE A 358 -12.03 -16.13 -3.06
C ILE A 358 -12.34 -14.91 -2.17
N ILE A 359 -11.78 -14.85 -0.96
CA ILE A 359 -11.94 -13.68 -0.07
C ILE A 359 -11.38 -12.42 -0.74
N ILE A 360 -10.17 -12.50 -1.30
CA ILE A 360 -9.53 -11.38 -2.01
C ILE A 360 -10.39 -10.97 -3.21
N ALA A 361 -10.81 -11.92 -4.05
CA ALA A 361 -11.63 -11.64 -5.23
C ALA A 361 -12.96 -10.97 -4.88
N ALA A 362 -13.63 -11.45 -3.83
CA ALA A 362 -14.89 -10.88 -3.36
C ALA A 362 -14.70 -9.45 -2.82
N ALA A 363 -13.65 -9.21 -2.03
CA ALA A 363 -13.36 -7.90 -1.44
C ALA A 363 -12.99 -6.86 -2.50
N LEU A 364 -12.12 -7.22 -3.44
CA LEU A 364 -11.67 -6.30 -4.48
C LEU A 364 -12.79 -5.99 -5.50
N SER A 365 -13.73 -6.91 -5.73
CA SER A 365 -14.87 -6.69 -6.62
C SER A 365 -15.92 -5.71 -6.07
N LEU A 366 -16.12 -5.65 -4.75
CA LEU A 366 -17.16 -4.82 -4.10
C LEU A 366 -16.62 -3.52 -3.47
N ARG A 367 -15.32 -3.25 -3.70
CA ARG A 367 -14.46 -2.24 -3.06
C ARG A 367 -14.05 -2.62 -1.63
N ASN A 368 -12.85 -2.20 -1.24
CA ASN A 368 -12.23 -2.47 0.06
C ASN A 368 -13.13 -2.03 1.24
N PHE A 369 -13.25 -2.88 2.27
CA PHE A 369 -14.08 -2.65 3.46
C PHE A 369 -13.35 -1.90 4.60
N PHE A 370 -12.05 -1.64 4.47
CA PHE A 370 -11.32 -0.76 5.40
C PHE A 370 -11.85 0.68 5.30
N THR A 371 -12.04 1.32 6.44
CA THR A 371 -12.44 2.72 6.53
C THR A 371 -11.25 3.60 6.89
N SER A 372 -11.29 4.85 6.43
CA SER A 372 -10.31 5.85 6.82
C SER A 372 -11.01 7.19 7.01
N PRO A 373 -11.65 7.41 8.18
CA PRO A 373 -12.25 8.69 8.51
C PRO A 373 -11.21 9.82 8.38
N LEU A 374 -11.63 10.99 7.86
CA LEU A 374 -10.71 12.09 7.50
C LEU A 374 -9.80 12.53 8.66
N GLN A 375 -10.33 12.51 9.90
CA GLN A 375 -9.58 12.92 11.09
C GLN A 375 -8.69 11.81 11.68
N GLN A 376 -8.87 10.55 11.24
CA GLN A 376 -8.22 9.36 11.82
C GLN A 376 -7.53 8.51 10.72
N GLN A 377 -7.02 9.16 9.67
CA GLN A 377 -6.39 8.44 8.56
C GLN A 377 -5.11 7.69 8.98
N VAL A 378 -4.37 8.22 9.95
CA VAL A 378 -3.18 7.57 10.52
C VAL A 378 -3.56 6.32 11.32
N ASP A 379 -4.62 6.40 12.13
CA ASP A 379 -5.11 5.26 12.92
C ASP A 379 -5.72 4.16 12.06
N GLY A 380 -6.46 4.54 11.01
CA GLY A 380 -6.97 3.58 10.02
C GLY A 380 -5.83 2.87 9.29
N TYR A 381 -4.78 3.59 8.90
CA TYR A 381 -3.58 3.00 8.31
C TYR A 381 -2.85 2.07 9.28
N ARG A 382 -2.72 2.44 10.55
CA ARG A 382 -2.13 1.59 11.60
C ARG A 382 -2.90 0.30 11.80
N ASN A 383 -4.23 0.33 11.79
CA ASN A 383 -5.05 -0.88 11.89
C ASN A 383 -4.93 -1.77 10.64
N LYS A 384 -4.86 -1.17 9.45
CA LYS A 384 -4.61 -1.93 8.22
C LYS A 384 -3.23 -2.60 8.26
N LEU A 385 -2.20 -1.91 8.74
CA LEU A 385 -0.87 -2.48 9.00
C LEU A 385 -0.90 -3.63 10.01
N PHE A 386 -1.69 -3.50 11.08
CA PHE A 386 -1.88 -4.57 12.07
C PHE A 386 -2.45 -5.83 11.41
N PHE A 387 -3.51 -5.71 10.61
CA PHE A 387 -4.05 -6.86 9.87
C PHE A 387 -3.10 -7.41 8.81
N ALA A 388 -2.18 -6.60 8.29
CA ALA A 388 -1.16 -7.06 7.37
C ALA A 388 -0.19 -8.04 8.03
N ASP A 389 0.02 -7.99 9.35
CA ASP A 389 0.86 -8.91 10.12
C ASP A 389 2.29 -9.07 9.55
N ASN A 390 3.00 -7.94 9.39
CA ASN A 390 4.32 -7.85 8.70
C ASN A 390 4.33 -8.39 7.25
N SER A 391 3.16 -8.77 6.75
CA SER A 391 2.61 -8.66 5.40
C SER A 391 3.44 -7.99 4.33
N LYS A 392 3.40 -6.67 4.48
CA LYS A 392 3.55 -5.70 3.40
C LYS A 392 2.62 -6.02 2.22
N SER A 393 1.41 -6.56 2.49
CA SER A 393 0.40 -6.89 1.48
C SER A 393 -0.99 -6.44 1.89
N ASP A 394 -1.63 -5.65 1.02
CA ASP A 394 -3.02 -5.22 1.19
C ASP A 394 -3.99 -6.40 1.11
N CYS A 395 -3.76 -7.34 0.18
CA CYS A 395 -4.60 -8.51 0.00
C CYS A 395 -4.60 -9.44 1.22
N ILE A 396 -3.43 -9.67 1.83
CA ILE A 396 -3.34 -10.48 3.05
C ILE A 396 -4.01 -9.75 4.23
N ALA A 397 -3.88 -8.42 4.34
CA ALA A 397 -4.60 -7.66 5.36
C ALA A 397 -6.13 -7.82 5.23
N ILE A 398 -6.65 -7.83 4.00
CA ILE A 398 -8.06 -8.13 3.71
C ILE A 398 -8.44 -9.54 4.18
N VAL A 399 -7.63 -10.56 3.86
CA VAL A 399 -7.88 -11.95 4.28
C VAL A 399 -7.92 -12.07 5.80
N ASN A 400 -6.91 -11.52 6.48
CA ASN A 400 -6.79 -11.59 7.94
C ASN A 400 -7.95 -10.87 8.64
N ALA A 401 -8.34 -9.69 8.16
CA ALA A 401 -9.49 -8.95 8.69
C ALA A 401 -10.81 -9.70 8.48
N PHE A 402 -11.01 -10.32 7.31
CA PHE A 402 -12.19 -11.12 7.01
C PHE A 402 -12.27 -12.38 7.89
N LYS A 403 -11.17 -13.13 8.01
CA LYS A 403 -11.09 -14.33 8.85
C LYS A 403 -11.28 -14.00 10.33
N ALA A 404 -10.75 -12.87 10.82
CA ALA A 404 -10.99 -12.39 12.18
C ALA A 404 -12.48 -12.11 12.44
N TRP A 405 -13.13 -11.38 11.53
CA TRP A 405 -14.58 -11.11 11.62
C TRP A 405 -15.42 -12.40 11.57
N GLN A 406 -15.05 -13.34 10.69
CA GLN A 406 -15.73 -14.62 10.54
C GLN A 406 -15.58 -15.48 11.80
N ALA A 407 -14.38 -15.54 12.39
CA ALA A 407 -14.11 -16.29 13.62
C ALA A 407 -14.91 -15.73 14.81
N CYS A 408 -14.93 -14.42 15.02
CA CYS A 408 -15.75 -13.78 16.06
C CYS A 408 -17.26 -14.00 15.84
N SER A 409 -17.70 -14.00 14.58
CA SER A 409 -19.08 -14.31 14.22
C SER A 409 -19.46 -15.76 14.56
N GLN A 410 -18.59 -16.72 14.24
CA GLN A 410 -18.78 -18.15 14.53
C GLN A 410 -18.78 -18.46 16.04
N LYS A 411 -17.93 -17.79 16.82
CA LYS A 411 -17.92 -17.85 18.30
C LYS A 411 -19.17 -17.25 18.93
N GLY A 412 -19.98 -16.52 18.17
CA GLY A 412 -21.19 -15.87 18.64
C GLY A 412 -20.98 -14.51 19.31
N GLU A 413 -19.74 -13.99 19.30
CA GLU A 413 -19.38 -12.71 19.92
C GLU A 413 -20.05 -11.52 19.20
N LEU A 414 -20.28 -11.65 17.88
CA LEU A 414 -20.87 -10.62 17.02
C LEU A 414 -22.37 -10.83 16.73
N ARG A 415 -23.08 -11.67 17.49
CA ARG A 415 -24.53 -11.91 17.27
C ARG A 415 -25.38 -10.66 17.45
N HIS A 416 -24.99 -9.78 18.37
CA HIS A 416 -25.70 -8.53 18.62
C HIS A 416 -25.20 -7.43 17.68
N PRO A 417 -26.09 -6.76 16.91
CA PRO A 417 -25.70 -5.72 15.96
C PRO A 417 -24.86 -4.58 16.57
N LYS A 418 -25.07 -4.26 17.86
CA LYS A 418 -24.26 -3.26 18.57
C LYS A 418 -22.80 -3.69 18.74
N LYS A 419 -22.56 -4.93 19.19
CA LYS A 419 -21.21 -5.48 19.38
C LYS A 419 -20.45 -5.59 18.05
N GLU A 420 -21.17 -5.97 16.98
CA GLU A 420 -20.56 -6.01 15.64
C GLU A 420 -20.22 -4.61 15.13
N LEU A 421 -21.06 -3.60 15.41
CA LEU A 421 -20.75 -2.21 15.09
C LEU A 421 -19.54 -1.68 15.88
N GLU A 422 -19.47 -1.96 17.18
CA GLU A 422 -18.34 -1.62 18.05
C GLU A 422 -17.04 -2.29 17.57
N TRP A 423 -17.12 -3.57 17.16
CA TRP A 423 -15.98 -4.28 16.56
C TRP A 423 -15.53 -3.60 15.25
N GLY A 424 -16.47 -3.20 14.39
CA GLY A 424 -16.18 -2.49 13.15
C GLY A 424 -15.55 -1.12 13.38
N GLN A 425 -16.04 -0.36 14.36
CA GLN A 425 -15.48 0.94 14.75
C GLN A 425 -14.05 0.79 15.30
N SER A 426 -13.83 -0.19 16.16
CA SER A 426 -12.52 -0.44 16.79
C SER A 426 -11.45 -0.86 15.77
N ASN A 427 -11.85 -1.61 14.74
CA ASN A 427 -10.95 -2.15 13.71
C ASN A 427 -10.93 -1.33 12.42
N TYR A 428 -11.64 -0.19 12.35
CA TYR A 428 -11.78 0.62 11.14
C TYR A 428 -12.30 -0.18 9.94
N ILE A 429 -13.35 -0.97 10.14
CA ILE A 429 -14.00 -1.83 9.13
C ILE A 429 -15.47 -1.46 8.97
N HIS A 430 -15.91 -1.34 7.71
CA HIS A 430 -17.32 -1.07 7.40
C HIS A 430 -18.15 -2.36 7.41
N ILE A 431 -18.94 -2.56 8.49
CA ILE A 431 -19.69 -3.81 8.74
C ILE A 431 -20.63 -4.23 7.60
N LYS A 432 -21.30 -3.30 6.93
CA LYS A 432 -22.17 -3.68 5.79
C LYS A 432 -21.36 -4.20 4.60
N LYS A 433 -20.15 -3.66 4.39
CA LYS A 433 -19.28 -4.03 3.28
C LYS A 433 -18.68 -5.41 3.49
N ILE A 434 -18.17 -5.69 4.69
CA ILE A 434 -17.66 -7.03 5.01
C ILE A 434 -18.75 -8.10 4.92
N ARG A 435 -20.02 -7.77 5.25
CA ARG A 435 -21.18 -8.66 5.02
C ARG A 435 -21.50 -8.85 3.53
N GLU A 436 -21.43 -7.80 2.70
CA GLU A 436 -21.57 -7.92 1.24
C GLU A 436 -20.47 -8.82 0.65
N VAL A 437 -19.23 -8.62 1.09
CA VAL A 437 -18.08 -9.46 0.73
C VAL A 437 -18.32 -10.90 1.16
N ALA A 438 -18.84 -11.14 2.36
CA ALA A 438 -19.19 -12.49 2.81
C ALA A 438 -20.24 -13.14 1.91
N ARG A 439 -21.27 -12.41 1.47
CA ARG A 439 -22.28 -12.95 0.54
C ARG A 439 -21.67 -13.30 -0.81
N LEU A 440 -20.83 -12.43 -1.36
CA LEU A 440 -20.14 -12.70 -2.64
C LEU A 440 -19.15 -13.86 -2.50
N PHE A 441 -18.43 -13.96 -1.38
CA PHE A 441 -17.55 -15.10 -1.07
C PHE A 441 -18.33 -16.43 -1.14
N HIS A 442 -19.49 -16.53 -0.50
CA HIS A 442 -20.31 -17.75 -0.57
C HIS A 442 -20.80 -18.03 -1.99
N ASN A 443 -21.25 -16.99 -2.72
CA ASN A 443 -21.69 -17.17 -4.11
C ASN A 443 -20.55 -17.63 -5.03
N LEU A 444 -19.35 -17.09 -4.88
CA LEU A 444 -18.18 -17.50 -5.64
C LEU A 444 -17.77 -18.93 -5.28
N LYS A 445 -17.75 -19.27 -3.99
CA LYS A 445 -17.48 -20.64 -3.50
C LYS A 445 -18.43 -21.66 -4.10
N GLU A 446 -19.72 -21.35 -4.20
CA GLU A 446 -20.71 -22.21 -4.87
C GLU A 446 -20.44 -22.33 -6.37
N ARG A 447 -20.18 -21.22 -7.07
CA ARG A 447 -19.91 -21.24 -8.53
C ARG A 447 -18.67 -22.05 -8.89
N VAL A 448 -17.59 -21.92 -8.13
CA VAL A 448 -16.33 -22.64 -8.43
C VAL A 448 -16.42 -24.14 -8.10
N SER A 449 -17.34 -24.53 -7.20
CA SER A 449 -17.58 -25.94 -6.89
C SER A 449 -18.07 -26.73 -8.11
N ALA A 450 -18.74 -26.08 -9.07
CA ALA A 450 -19.14 -26.69 -10.35
C ALA A 450 -17.94 -27.15 -11.21
N PHE A 451 -16.73 -26.70 -10.89
CA PHE A 451 -15.48 -27.07 -11.55
C PHE A 451 -14.59 -27.97 -10.69
N ASN A 452 -15.16 -28.64 -9.68
CA ASN A 452 -14.43 -29.46 -8.70
C ASN A 452 -13.40 -28.65 -7.87
N MET A 453 -13.62 -27.35 -7.70
CA MET A 453 -12.79 -26.48 -6.86
C MET A 453 -13.45 -26.33 -5.49
N HIS A 454 -12.99 -27.12 -4.52
CA HIS A 454 -13.52 -27.10 -3.16
C HIS A 454 -12.56 -26.45 -2.17
N VAL A 455 -13.12 -25.70 -1.21
CA VAL A 455 -12.37 -25.16 -0.08
C VAL A 455 -12.14 -26.30 0.91
N ASN A 456 -10.88 -26.70 1.07
CA ASN A 456 -10.49 -27.73 2.03
C ASN A 456 -10.70 -27.21 3.47
N PRO A 457 -11.18 -28.05 4.41
CA PRO A 457 -11.22 -27.69 5.82
C PRO A 457 -9.79 -27.47 6.34
N ALA A 458 -9.59 -26.39 7.12
CA ALA A 458 -8.29 -26.09 7.69
C ALA A 458 -7.80 -27.25 8.58
N PRO A 459 -6.51 -27.64 8.50
CA PRO A 459 -5.96 -28.66 9.39
C PRO A 459 -6.05 -28.22 10.87
N SER A 460 -6.39 -29.15 11.76
CA SER A 460 -6.69 -28.89 13.18
C SER A 460 -5.48 -28.51 14.04
N ALA A 461 -4.26 -28.70 13.54
CA ALA A 461 -3.03 -28.28 14.18
C ALA A 461 -2.14 -27.62 13.11
N VAL A 462 -2.05 -26.29 13.13
CA VAL A 462 -1.22 -25.53 12.19
C VAL A 462 0.07 -25.18 12.91
N ASP A 463 1.17 -25.81 12.51
CA ASP A 463 2.51 -25.35 12.90
C ASP A 463 2.72 -23.92 12.39
N GLN A 464 3.42 -23.09 13.15
CA GLN A 464 3.64 -21.68 12.82
C GLN A 464 4.40 -21.52 11.50
N GLU A 465 5.32 -22.46 11.19
CA GLU A 465 6.05 -22.51 9.91
C GLU A 465 5.12 -22.77 8.71
N CYS A 466 4.01 -23.50 8.91
CA CYS A 466 3.03 -23.77 7.88
C CYS A 466 2.25 -22.51 7.47
N LEU A 467 1.94 -21.63 8.43
CA LEU A 467 1.22 -20.37 8.16
C LEU A 467 2.03 -19.45 7.23
N TYR A 468 3.33 -19.33 7.49
CA TYR A 468 4.18 -18.46 6.70
C TYR A 468 4.47 -19.01 5.30
N LYS A 469 4.65 -20.33 5.18
CA LYS A 469 4.73 -20.99 3.87
C LYS A 469 3.46 -20.74 3.06
N GLN A 470 2.28 -20.90 3.67
CA GLN A 470 1.00 -20.62 3.01
C GLN A 470 0.89 -19.16 2.58
N ARG A 471 1.35 -18.23 3.43
CA ARG A 471 1.39 -16.79 3.11
C ARG A 471 2.28 -16.51 1.89
N PHE A 472 3.48 -17.11 1.83
CA PHE A 472 4.35 -16.96 0.68
C PHE A 472 3.73 -17.56 -0.60
N ILE A 473 3.12 -18.74 -0.50
CA ILE A 473 2.43 -19.38 -1.64
C ILE A 473 1.32 -18.45 -2.14
N LEU A 474 0.55 -17.85 -1.24
CA LEU A 474 -0.47 -16.87 -1.61
C LEU A 474 0.14 -15.64 -2.32
N GLN A 475 1.31 -15.16 -1.89
CA GLN A 475 2.05 -14.10 -2.58
C GLN A 475 2.48 -14.53 -4.00
N VAL A 476 2.96 -15.77 -4.18
CA VAL A 476 3.27 -16.32 -5.51
C VAL A 476 2.02 -16.40 -6.39
N VAL A 477 0.89 -16.80 -5.83
CA VAL A 477 -0.41 -16.84 -6.55
C VAL A 477 -0.86 -15.44 -6.97
N MET A 478 -0.71 -14.44 -6.09
CA MET A 478 -0.94 -13.04 -6.45
C MET A 478 -0.03 -12.58 -7.60
N ALA A 479 1.26 -12.95 -7.57
CA ALA A 479 2.18 -12.66 -8.67
C ALA A 479 1.70 -13.27 -9.99
N GLY A 480 1.24 -14.52 -9.99
CA GLY A 480 0.76 -15.19 -11.20
C GLY A 480 -0.58 -14.68 -11.72
N ALA A 481 -1.48 -14.29 -10.82
CA ALA A 481 -2.80 -13.78 -11.17
C ALA A 481 -2.73 -12.39 -11.80
N PHE A 482 -1.84 -11.55 -11.28
CA PHE A 482 -1.71 -10.14 -11.68
C PHE A 482 -0.52 -9.89 -12.62
N TYR A 483 0.14 -10.92 -13.16
CA TYR A 483 1.08 -10.74 -14.26
C TYR A 483 0.37 -10.04 -15.44
N PRO A 484 0.95 -8.98 -16.07
CA PRO A 484 2.31 -8.46 -15.91
C PRO A 484 2.45 -7.20 -15.02
N ASN A 485 1.53 -6.95 -14.07
CA ASN A 485 1.50 -5.75 -13.18
C ASN A 485 2.62 -5.78 -12.11
N TYR A 486 3.87 -5.85 -12.56
CA TYR A 486 5.08 -5.96 -11.75
C TYR A 486 5.82 -4.62 -11.73
N PHE A 487 6.30 -4.26 -10.56
CA PHE A 487 7.00 -3.01 -10.29
C PHE A 487 8.21 -3.26 -9.40
N THR A 488 9.21 -2.40 -9.49
CA THR A 488 10.43 -2.48 -8.66
C THR A 488 10.74 -1.13 -8.04
N PHE A 489 11.61 -1.14 -7.02
CA PHE A 489 12.06 0.08 -6.36
C PHE A 489 13.48 0.44 -6.76
N GLY A 490 13.76 1.73 -6.82
CA GLY A 490 15.12 2.24 -7.00
C GLY A 490 16.04 1.88 -5.84
N LYS A 491 17.35 1.94 -6.09
CA LYS A 491 18.37 1.78 -5.05
C LYS A 491 18.47 3.07 -4.22
N CYS A 492 18.58 2.92 -2.90
CA CYS A 492 18.93 4.03 -2.01
C CYS A 492 20.46 4.18 -2.02
N ASN A 493 20.95 5.42 -2.11
CA ASN A 493 22.39 5.69 -1.97
C ASN A 493 22.69 5.98 -0.49
N GLU A 494 23.30 5.01 0.20
CA GLU A 494 23.63 5.09 1.63
C GLU A 494 24.52 6.29 1.97
N GLU A 495 25.46 6.65 1.09
CA GLU A 495 26.31 7.83 1.28
C GLU A 495 25.50 9.13 1.27
N SER A 496 24.50 9.23 0.39
CA SER A 496 23.59 10.38 0.37
C SER A 496 22.73 10.39 1.63
N ALA A 497 22.22 9.22 2.05
CA ALA A 497 21.36 9.08 3.21
C ALA A 497 22.07 9.48 4.51
N ALA A 498 23.31 9.01 4.72
CA ALA A 498 24.14 9.37 5.87
C ALA A 498 24.44 10.88 5.91
N ARG A 499 24.69 11.50 4.75
CA ARG A 499 24.87 12.97 4.66
C ARG A 499 23.58 13.74 4.94
N ASP A 500 22.44 13.30 4.40
CA ASP A 500 21.15 13.98 4.55
C ASP A 500 20.65 14.00 6.00
N LEU A 501 20.96 12.95 6.79
CA LEU A 501 20.62 12.83 8.20
C LEU A 501 21.77 13.19 9.17
N ALA A 502 22.86 13.77 8.66
CA ALA A 502 24.01 14.19 9.47
C ALA A 502 24.58 13.05 10.35
N GLY A 503 24.67 11.83 9.79
CA GLY A 503 25.22 10.64 10.47
C GLY A 503 24.30 10.01 11.52
N ARG A 504 23.00 10.34 11.52
CA ARG A 504 21.99 9.71 12.39
C ARG A 504 21.33 8.52 11.71
N ASP A 505 20.89 7.55 12.51
CA ASP A 505 20.28 6.32 12.01
C ASP A 505 18.97 6.62 11.24
N PRO A 506 18.92 6.34 9.92
CA PRO A 506 17.72 6.55 9.12
C PRO A 506 16.55 5.63 9.50
N ARG A 507 16.81 4.54 10.24
CA ARG A 507 15.79 3.60 10.71
C ARG A 507 14.96 4.15 11.87
N THR A 508 15.51 5.10 12.62
CA THR A 508 14.89 5.69 13.82
C THR A 508 14.64 7.19 13.70
N THR A 509 15.20 7.85 12.67
CA THR A 509 15.23 9.31 12.57
C THR A 509 14.52 9.82 11.31
N VAL A 510 13.78 10.93 11.45
CA VAL A 510 13.22 11.70 10.33
C VAL A 510 13.65 13.15 10.34
N MET A 511 13.74 13.75 9.15
CA MET A 511 14.15 15.14 8.97
C MET A 511 12.95 16.05 8.69
N LEU A 512 12.95 17.22 9.31
CA LEU A 512 12.07 18.35 9.05
C LEU A 512 12.86 19.52 8.48
N ARG A 513 12.21 20.31 7.63
CA ARG A 513 12.75 21.53 7.02
C ARG A 513 11.83 22.71 7.31
N ASN A 514 12.35 23.93 7.13
CA ASN A 514 11.64 25.17 7.41
C ASN A 514 11.31 25.34 8.92
N ILE A 515 12.25 24.92 9.77
CA ILE A 515 12.16 25.17 11.21
C ILE A 515 12.50 26.64 11.49
N PRO A 516 11.69 27.34 12.31
CA PRO A 516 11.97 28.73 12.66
C PRO A 516 13.30 28.87 13.41
N PRO A 517 13.93 30.07 13.40
CA PRO A 517 15.11 30.36 14.21
C PRO A 517 14.90 29.99 15.67
N TYR A 518 15.98 29.56 16.34
CA TYR A 518 15.93 29.06 17.72
C TYR A 518 14.96 27.88 17.91
N GLY A 519 15.01 26.92 16.97
CA GLY A 519 14.06 25.80 16.87
C GLY A 519 13.86 25.00 18.17
N TYR A 520 14.89 24.93 19.02
CA TYR A 520 14.87 24.25 20.32
C TYR A 520 13.85 24.82 21.31
N LEU A 521 13.40 26.08 21.15
CA LEU A 521 12.32 26.65 21.97
C LEU A 521 10.97 25.94 21.73
N TYR A 522 10.78 25.34 20.55
CA TYR A 522 9.52 24.74 20.12
C TYR A 522 9.49 23.21 20.25
N HIS A 523 10.47 22.60 20.93
CA HIS A 523 10.60 21.14 21.04
C HIS A 523 9.33 20.47 21.61
N LYS A 524 8.65 21.07 22.60
CA LYS A 524 7.38 20.55 23.14
C LYS A 524 6.24 20.55 22.12
N GLN A 525 6.20 21.55 21.23
CA GLN A 525 5.20 21.59 20.15
C GLN A 525 5.48 20.49 19.12
N LEU A 526 6.75 20.29 18.74
CA LEU A 526 7.14 19.18 17.86
C LEU A 526 6.84 17.82 18.50
N GLN A 527 7.11 17.62 19.79
CA GLN A 527 6.74 16.40 20.51
C GLN A 527 5.24 16.10 20.42
N SER A 528 4.41 17.13 20.58
CA SER A 528 2.94 17.00 20.47
C SER A 528 2.51 16.57 19.06
N LEU A 529 3.14 17.12 18.01
CA LEU A 529 2.81 16.80 16.61
C LEU A 529 3.09 15.33 16.26
N PHE A 530 4.12 14.71 16.84
CA PHE A 530 4.48 13.31 16.59
C PHE A 530 3.92 12.32 17.61
N ARG A 531 3.08 12.76 18.55
CA ARG A 531 2.53 11.91 19.62
C ARG A 531 1.81 10.66 19.10
N GLN A 532 1.21 10.73 17.92
CA GLN A 532 0.53 9.61 17.26
C GLN A 532 1.48 8.64 16.54
N CYS A 533 2.70 9.07 16.22
CA CYS A 533 3.70 8.25 15.53
C CYS A 533 4.48 7.35 16.49
N GLY A 534 4.94 7.90 17.60
CA GLY A 534 5.77 7.18 18.57
C GLY A 534 6.38 8.12 19.61
N GLN A 535 7.07 7.54 20.59
CA GLN A 535 7.80 8.30 21.60
C GLN A 535 9.09 8.85 21.01
N ILE A 536 9.35 10.15 21.21
CA ILE A 536 10.57 10.81 20.74
C ILE A 536 11.66 10.65 21.80
N LYS A 537 12.83 10.17 21.37
CA LYS A 537 14.05 10.05 22.18
C LYS A 537 14.78 11.40 22.21
N SER A 538 15.10 11.94 21.03
CA SER A 538 15.83 13.20 20.92
C SER A 538 15.39 14.04 19.72
N ILE A 539 15.56 15.35 19.80
CA ILE A 539 15.39 16.28 18.68
C ILE A 539 16.65 17.10 18.53
N ALA A 540 17.30 16.98 17.38
CA ALA A 540 18.49 17.77 17.07
C ALA A 540 18.18 18.85 16.04
N TYR A 541 18.74 20.03 16.26
CA TYR A 541 18.53 21.21 15.42
C TYR A 541 19.85 21.59 14.76
N ASP A 542 19.80 21.77 13.44
CA ASP A 542 20.91 22.26 12.62
C ASP A 542 20.38 23.34 11.67
N GLY A 543 20.47 24.60 12.09
CA GLY A 543 19.88 25.73 11.39
C GLY A 543 18.38 25.59 11.17
N SER A 544 17.94 25.57 9.91
CA SER A 544 16.52 25.44 9.52
C SER A 544 16.03 23.99 9.41
N LYS A 545 16.85 23.01 9.82
CA LYS A 545 16.53 21.58 9.85
C LYS A 545 16.37 21.10 11.29
N ALA A 546 15.45 20.17 11.49
CA ALA A 546 15.35 19.40 12.73
C ALA A 546 15.33 17.90 12.41
N PHE A 547 16.06 17.12 13.22
CA PHE A 547 16.12 15.66 13.13
C PHE A 547 15.42 15.09 14.37
N VAL A 548 14.32 14.37 14.15
CA VAL A 548 13.51 13.77 15.21
C VAL A 548 13.85 12.29 15.27
N GLU A 549 14.48 11.87 16.37
CA GLU A 549 14.85 10.47 16.64
C GLU A 549 13.83 9.84 17.58
N PHE A 550 13.23 8.72 17.18
CA PHE A 550 12.26 7.99 17.98
C PHE A 550 12.93 6.99 18.92
N SER A 551 12.30 6.72 20.08
CA SER A 551 12.71 5.66 20.99
C SER A 551 12.53 4.30 20.30
N ARG A 552 13.61 3.50 20.28
CA ARG A 552 13.58 2.09 19.85
C ARG A 552 13.43 1.19 21.08
N ASN A 553 12.52 0.22 20.98
CA ASN A 553 12.50 -0.89 21.92
C ASN A 553 13.78 -1.73 21.73
N PRO A 554 14.64 -1.91 22.75
CA PRO A 554 15.88 -2.70 22.66
C PRO A 554 15.65 -4.15 22.22
N MET A 555 14.41 -4.63 22.34
CA MET A 555 14.00 -5.99 22.00
C MET A 555 13.52 -6.15 20.56
N GLU A 556 13.35 -5.06 19.82
CA GLU A 556 13.04 -5.12 18.40
C GLU A 556 14.34 -5.21 17.59
N GLY A 557 14.37 -6.08 16.58
CA GLY A 557 15.48 -6.17 15.63
C GLY A 557 15.79 -4.83 14.94
N PHE A 558 16.90 -4.77 14.21
CA PHE A 558 17.26 -3.58 13.42
C PHE A 558 16.36 -3.45 12.19
N LYS A 559 15.15 -2.94 12.42
CA LYS A 559 14.15 -2.63 11.42
C LYS A 559 13.80 -1.15 11.49
N ILE A 560 13.41 -0.55 10.36
CA ILE A 560 12.83 0.79 10.36
C ILE A 560 11.62 0.82 11.30
N LEU A 561 11.64 1.75 12.27
CA LEU A 561 10.61 1.83 13.30
C LEU A 561 9.24 2.14 12.68
N PRO A 562 8.14 1.56 13.21
CA PRO A 562 6.78 1.94 12.80
C PRO A 562 6.53 3.45 12.92
N ALA A 563 7.15 4.11 13.90
CA ALA A 563 7.06 5.57 14.07
C ALA A 563 7.59 6.35 12.86
N VAL A 564 8.67 5.87 12.22
CA VAL A 564 9.22 6.47 11.00
C VAL A 564 8.23 6.29 9.85
N TYR A 565 7.69 5.08 9.64
CA TYR A 565 6.64 4.85 8.62
C TYR A 565 5.43 5.75 8.81
N LEU A 566 4.93 5.88 10.05
CA LEU A 566 3.78 6.74 10.38
C LEU A 566 4.09 8.22 10.14
N SER A 567 5.30 8.68 10.45
CA SER A 567 5.70 10.07 10.24
C SER A 567 5.75 10.44 8.75
N ILE A 568 6.33 9.58 7.89
CA ILE A 568 6.32 9.77 6.44
C ILE A 568 4.90 9.69 5.89
N LYS A 569 4.07 8.79 6.46
CA LYS A 569 2.65 8.69 6.13
C LYS A 569 1.91 10.00 6.37
N MET A 570 2.18 10.71 7.47
CA MET A 570 1.60 12.02 7.74
C MET A 570 1.91 13.04 6.63
N SER A 571 3.15 13.05 6.12
CA SER A 571 3.54 13.93 5.02
C SER A 571 2.77 13.60 3.73
N GLN A 572 2.67 12.31 3.38
CA GLN A 572 1.93 11.87 2.19
C GLN A 572 0.43 12.21 2.26
N LEU A 573 -0.16 12.13 3.45
CA LEU A 573 -1.53 12.53 3.73
C LEU A 573 -1.71 14.06 3.74
N LYS A 574 -0.63 14.84 3.62
CA LYS A 574 -0.61 16.31 3.67
C LYS A 574 -1.20 16.85 4.97
N ILE A 575 -0.93 16.17 6.09
CA ILE A 575 -1.34 16.64 7.42
C ILE A 575 -0.52 17.91 7.72
N PRO A 576 -1.16 19.06 8.01
CA PRO A 576 -0.43 20.31 8.21
C PRO A 576 0.37 20.27 9.52
N LEU A 577 1.69 20.44 9.42
CA LEU A 577 2.58 20.62 10.56
C LEU A 577 2.78 22.11 10.81
N SER A 578 2.08 22.67 11.79
CA SER A 578 2.18 24.10 12.13
C SER A 578 2.74 24.32 13.52
N LEU A 579 3.73 25.21 13.64
CA LEU A 579 4.28 25.67 14.91
C LEU A 579 3.83 27.11 15.19
N ASN A 580 3.48 27.40 16.44
CA ASN A 580 3.31 28.77 16.90
C ASN A 580 4.70 29.29 17.30
N ALA A 581 5.26 30.20 16.49
CA ALA A 581 6.60 30.74 16.65
C ALA A 581 6.58 32.20 17.13
N TYR A 582 7.66 32.59 17.80
CA TYR A 582 7.95 33.98 18.15
C TYR A 582 8.55 34.73 16.96
N HIS A 583 8.33 36.05 16.89
CA HIS A 583 9.05 36.86 15.93
C HIS A 583 10.53 36.93 16.32
N ARG A 584 11.41 36.85 15.31
CA ARG A 584 12.87 36.92 15.45
C ARG A 584 13.31 38.09 16.33
N ASN A 585 12.74 39.27 16.08
CA ASN A 585 13.05 40.51 16.78
C ASN A 585 12.71 40.45 18.28
N ASP A 586 11.71 39.66 18.68
CA ASP A 586 11.30 39.55 20.09
C ASP A 586 12.25 38.65 20.89
N ILE A 587 12.81 37.62 20.23
CA ILE A 587 13.84 36.76 20.83
C ILE A 587 15.15 37.55 20.99
N GLU A 588 15.56 38.27 19.94
CA GLU A 588 16.80 39.08 19.95
C GLU A 588 16.75 40.22 20.99
N LYS A 589 15.58 40.84 21.22
CA LYS A 589 15.38 41.85 22.28
C LYS A 589 15.63 41.31 23.69
N GLN A 590 15.35 40.03 23.95
CA GLN A 590 15.61 39.42 25.25
C GLN A 590 17.08 39.02 25.46
N LEU A 591 17.90 39.02 24.39
CA LEU A 591 19.29 38.53 24.42
C LEU A 591 20.36 39.57 24.81
N GLN A 592 19.98 40.85 25.02
CA GLN A 592 20.82 41.96 25.52
C GLN A 592 22.34 41.78 25.36
N GLY A 593 22.87 41.94 24.14
CA GLY A 593 24.30 42.17 23.90
C GLY A 593 25.21 40.95 23.71
N VAL A 594 24.70 39.72 23.72
CA VAL A 594 25.45 38.55 23.20
C VAL A 594 25.30 38.51 21.68
N THR A 595 26.35 38.11 20.93
CA THR A 595 26.32 37.99 19.46
C THR A 595 25.21 37.01 19.03
N ALA A 596 24.01 37.53 18.79
CA ALA A 596 22.79 36.75 18.48
C ALA A 596 22.98 35.76 17.33
N VAL A 597 23.89 36.06 16.40
CA VAL A 597 24.28 35.22 15.27
C VAL A 597 24.96 33.91 15.71
N SER A 598 25.75 33.93 16.79
CA SER A 598 26.44 32.74 17.32
C SER A 598 25.43 31.71 17.86
N VAL A 599 24.45 32.18 18.64
CA VAL A 599 23.44 31.33 19.31
C VAL A 599 22.40 30.78 18.33
N GLU A 600 22.05 31.53 17.27
CA GLU A 600 21.15 31.04 16.22
C GLU A 600 21.79 29.91 15.39
N SER A 601 23.11 29.99 15.16
CA SER A 601 23.85 28.96 14.41
C SER A 601 24.25 27.74 15.26
N LEU A 602 23.93 27.75 16.55
CA LEU A 602 24.31 26.67 17.45
C LEU A 602 23.54 25.39 17.10
N ARG A 603 24.27 24.28 16.95
CA ARG A 603 23.65 22.96 16.86
C ARG A 603 23.23 22.52 18.24
N VAL A 604 21.96 22.19 18.42
CA VAL A 604 21.37 21.88 19.73
C VAL A 604 20.73 20.52 19.69
N ASN A 605 20.97 19.70 20.72
CA ASN A 605 20.29 18.43 20.93
C ASN A 605 19.38 18.53 22.16
N VAL A 606 18.10 18.23 21.97
CA VAL A 606 17.10 18.14 23.03
C VAL A 606 16.88 16.67 23.37
N ASP A 607 17.34 16.23 24.53
CA ASP A 607 17.00 14.92 25.08
C ASP A 607 15.61 15.01 25.72
N CYS A 608 14.64 14.38 25.06
CA CYS A 608 13.24 14.46 25.47
C CYS A 608 12.96 13.62 26.73
N GLN A 609 13.81 12.63 27.02
CA GLN A 609 13.68 11.74 28.17
C GLN A 609 14.27 12.37 29.43
N LYS A 610 15.46 12.98 29.30
CA LYS A 610 16.12 13.72 30.39
C LYS A 610 15.57 15.14 30.57
N GLN A 611 14.75 15.62 29.62
CA GLN A 611 14.33 17.02 29.50
C GLN A 611 15.52 17.99 29.52
N SER A 612 16.66 17.56 28.99
CA SER A 612 17.87 18.37 28.91
C SER A 612 18.06 18.93 27.51
N VAL A 613 18.63 20.12 27.43
CA VAL A 613 18.98 20.77 26.17
C VAL A 613 20.47 21.07 26.20
N GLU A 614 21.22 20.48 25.29
CA GLU A 614 22.68 20.56 25.28
C GLU A 614 23.20 20.95 23.89
N PRO A 615 24.33 21.69 23.80
CA PRO A 615 25.04 21.88 22.54
C PRO A 615 25.40 20.53 21.93
N MET A 616 25.20 20.37 20.62
CA MET A 616 25.45 19.10 19.93
C MET A 616 26.96 18.81 19.92
N GLU A 617 27.37 17.70 20.54
CA GLU A 617 28.71 17.18 20.36
C GLU A 617 28.91 16.74 18.91
N VAL A 618 29.97 17.22 18.25
CA VAL A 618 30.37 16.75 16.93
C VAL A 618 30.82 15.29 17.08
N SER A 619 29.90 14.35 16.88
CA SER A 619 30.14 12.91 16.66
C SER A 619 31.27 12.29 17.50
N PHE A 620 31.09 12.23 18.83
CA PHE A 620 31.98 11.49 19.74
C PHE A 620 31.36 10.20 20.32
N GLY A 621 30.09 9.88 20.04
CA GLY A 621 29.40 8.71 20.64
C GLY A 621 30.03 7.36 20.32
N ALA A 622 30.39 7.11 19.04
CA ALA A 622 31.11 5.89 18.66
C ALA A 622 32.51 5.85 19.28
N LEU A 623 33.20 7.00 19.35
CA LEU A 623 34.52 7.13 19.95
C LEU A 623 34.49 6.87 21.47
N GLN A 624 33.42 7.25 22.17
CA GLN A 624 33.25 7.02 23.60
C GLN A 624 33.00 5.54 23.92
N GLN A 625 32.25 4.83 23.06
CA GLN A 625 32.07 3.39 23.17
C GLN A 625 33.34 2.62 22.76
N LEU A 626 34.08 3.11 21.77
CA LEU A 626 35.42 2.61 21.41
C LEU A 626 36.42 2.79 22.55
N LYS A 627 36.37 3.90 23.31
CA LYS A 627 37.16 4.10 24.54
C LYS A 627 36.84 3.05 25.63
N MET A 628 35.62 2.51 25.65
CA MET A 628 35.25 1.42 26.57
C MET A 628 35.80 0.06 26.14
N ILE A 629 36.15 -0.15 24.86
CA ILE A 629 36.57 -1.44 24.31
C ILE A 629 38.11 -1.53 24.33
N PRO A 630 38.72 -2.35 25.21
CA PRO A 630 40.17 -2.37 25.40
C PRO A 630 40.92 -3.13 24.31
N SER A 631 40.24 -3.99 23.53
CA SER A 631 40.86 -4.77 22.47
C SER A 631 39.85 -5.25 21.44
N HIS A 632 40.36 -5.67 20.27
CA HIS A 632 39.57 -6.19 19.15
C HIS A 632 38.87 -7.53 19.45
N LEU A 633 39.25 -8.21 20.53
CA LEU A 633 38.73 -9.50 20.98
C LEU A 633 38.13 -9.38 22.38
N LEU A 634 36.87 -9.78 22.55
CA LEU A 634 36.15 -9.66 23.80
C LEU A 634 35.60 -11.03 24.23
N ALA A 635 35.79 -11.39 25.49
CA ALA A 635 35.08 -12.50 26.11
C ALA A 635 33.75 -11.97 26.68
N ILE A 636 32.63 -12.50 26.20
CA ILE A 636 31.30 -12.02 26.55
C ILE A 636 30.40 -13.13 27.09
N SER A 637 29.41 -12.75 27.88
CA SER A 637 28.28 -13.58 28.25
C SER A 637 27.04 -13.05 27.54
N ILE A 638 26.41 -13.88 26.72
CA ILE A 638 25.12 -13.56 26.10
C ILE A 638 24.02 -13.79 27.12
N THR A 639 23.09 -12.84 27.21
CA THR A 639 22.02 -12.85 28.20
C THR A 639 20.63 -12.92 27.57
N GLU A 640 20.45 -12.29 26.40
CA GLU A 640 19.19 -12.30 25.66
C GLU A 640 19.47 -12.40 24.15
N ILE A 641 18.75 -13.28 23.46
CA ILE A 641 18.81 -13.43 22.00
C ILE A 641 17.56 -12.75 21.41
N ILE A 642 17.74 -11.79 20.50
CA ILE A 642 16.63 -11.11 19.82
C ILE A 642 16.23 -11.91 18.59
N GLU A 643 17.20 -12.18 17.72
CA GLU A 643 17.04 -13.00 16.53
C GLU A 643 18.40 -13.67 16.20
N VAL A 644 18.43 -14.57 15.21
CA VAL A 644 19.69 -15.23 14.82
C VAL A 644 20.72 -14.17 14.43
N GLY A 645 21.84 -14.19 15.16
CA GLY A 645 22.93 -13.25 14.96
C GLY A 645 22.72 -11.85 15.55
N HIS A 646 21.64 -11.58 16.30
CA HIS A 646 21.45 -10.32 17.01
C HIS A 646 21.07 -10.58 18.48
N PHE A 647 21.90 -10.11 19.40
CA PHE A 647 21.78 -10.46 20.81
C PHE A 647 22.38 -9.40 21.73
N TRP A 648 21.96 -9.43 22.99
CA TRP A 648 22.52 -8.63 24.06
C TRP A 648 23.46 -9.47 24.92
N GLY A 649 24.52 -8.82 25.41
CA GLY A 649 25.44 -9.44 26.36
C GLY A 649 26.26 -8.40 27.10
N TYR A 650 27.09 -8.88 28.02
CA TYR A 650 28.03 -8.05 28.76
C TYR A 650 29.41 -8.72 28.76
N ARG A 651 30.45 -7.93 29.00
CA ARG A 651 31.81 -8.44 29.01
C ARG A 651 32.14 -9.17 30.30
N THR A 652 32.93 -10.23 30.19
CA THR A 652 33.35 -11.09 31.31
C THR A 652 34.78 -10.82 31.78
N ASP A 653 35.45 -9.82 31.21
CA ASP A 653 36.80 -9.45 31.61
C ASP A 653 36.84 -8.79 33.00
N GLU A 654 38.02 -8.83 33.63
CA GLU A 654 38.18 -8.36 35.01
C GLU A 654 37.78 -6.89 35.19
N LYS A 655 38.05 -6.02 34.21
CA LYS A 655 37.67 -4.61 34.28
C LYS A 655 36.15 -4.45 34.40
N ASN A 656 35.38 -5.09 33.51
CA ASN A 656 33.92 -5.00 33.57
C ASN A 656 33.36 -5.63 34.85
N ARG A 657 33.95 -6.74 35.32
CA ARG A 657 33.56 -7.38 36.58
C ARG A 657 33.73 -6.44 37.77
N THR A 658 34.84 -5.69 37.86
CA THR A 658 35.05 -4.71 38.94
C THR A 658 34.03 -3.56 38.89
N VAL A 659 33.68 -3.07 37.70
CA VAL A 659 32.67 -2.02 37.52
C VAL A 659 31.28 -2.51 37.97
N LEU A 660 30.87 -3.72 37.57
CA LEU A 660 29.58 -4.30 37.98
C LEU A 660 29.50 -4.57 39.48
N GLN A 661 30.59 -5.03 40.10
CA GLN A 661 30.69 -5.22 41.55
C GLN A 661 30.58 -3.88 42.30
N ALA A 662 31.28 -2.85 41.84
CA ALA A 662 31.22 -1.52 42.44
C ALA A 662 29.81 -0.90 42.33
N LEU A 663 29.17 -1.00 41.15
CA LEU A 663 27.80 -0.55 40.94
C LEU A 663 26.80 -1.25 41.87
N THR A 664 26.92 -2.57 41.99
CA THR A 664 26.02 -3.37 42.84
C THR A 664 26.21 -3.03 44.31
N ALA A 665 27.46 -2.85 44.76
CA ALA A 665 27.76 -2.43 46.13
C ALA A 665 27.20 -1.04 46.46
N GLU A 666 27.36 -0.08 45.55
CA GLU A 666 26.86 1.29 45.71
C GLU A 666 25.33 1.32 45.75
N ILE A 667 24.64 0.61 44.85
CA ILE A 667 23.17 0.53 44.86
C ILE A 667 22.66 -0.07 46.18
N ASN A 668 23.31 -1.13 46.65
CA ASN A 668 22.91 -1.80 47.90
C ASN A 668 23.22 -0.99 49.16
N TYR A 669 24.14 -0.02 49.09
CA TYR A 669 24.47 0.87 50.20
C TYR A 669 23.46 2.04 50.34
N GLN A 670 22.72 2.36 49.28
CA GLN A 670 21.81 3.50 49.28
C GLN A 670 20.42 3.18 49.83
N ASN A 671 19.79 4.17 50.48
CA ASN A 671 18.42 4.05 50.98
C ASN A 671 17.41 4.26 49.83
N LEU A 672 16.84 3.16 49.34
CA LEU A 672 16.04 3.14 48.11
C LEU A 672 14.62 3.69 48.31
N MET A 673 14.34 4.83 47.68
CA MET A 673 13.02 5.47 47.69
C MET A 673 12.08 4.89 46.62
N ASP A 674 10.78 4.91 46.90
CA ASP A 674 9.75 4.57 45.91
C ASP A 674 9.74 5.57 44.74
N LEU A 675 9.18 5.15 43.62
CA LEU A 675 9.08 6.01 42.43
C LEU A 675 8.20 7.23 42.71
N PRO A 676 8.67 8.46 42.40
CA PRO A 676 7.92 9.70 42.64
C PRO A 676 6.79 9.94 41.63
N VAL A 677 6.83 9.25 40.49
CA VAL A 677 5.89 9.39 39.36
C VAL A 677 5.42 8.01 38.95
N SER A 678 4.22 7.93 38.39
CA SER A 678 3.72 6.68 37.80
C SER A 678 4.72 6.14 36.77
N PRO A 679 5.09 4.85 36.84
CA PRO A 679 6.05 4.25 35.92
C PRO A 679 5.55 4.33 34.49
N HIS A 680 6.45 4.69 33.57
CA HIS A 680 6.17 4.77 32.14
C HIS A 680 7.34 4.19 31.32
N PRO A 681 7.11 3.80 30.05
CA PRO A 681 8.17 3.34 29.15
C PRO A 681 9.37 4.30 29.08
N ASP A 682 10.55 3.72 28.86
CA ASP A 682 11.88 4.36 28.83
C ASP A 682 12.39 4.93 30.16
N MET A 683 11.59 4.94 31.24
CA MET A 683 12.07 5.42 32.53
C MET A 683 13.16 4.50 33.10
N VAL A 684 14.29 5.08 33.49
CA VAL A 684 15.36 4.37 34.19
C VAL A 684 15.03 4.32 35.68
N CYS A 685 15.10 3.14 36.27
CA CYS A 685 14.75 2.85 37.64
C CYS A 685 15.67 1.76 38.22
N LEU A 686 15.49 1.46 39.50
CA LEU A 686 16.11 0.32 40.16
C LEU A 686 15.07 -0.78 40.30
N ALA A 687 15.40 -1.99 39.86
CA ALA A 687 14.50 -3.15 39.88
C ALA A 687 15.21 -4.40 40.45
N PRO A 688 14.50 -5.26 41.20
CA PRO A 688 15.06 -6.51 41.69
C PRO A 688 15.18 -7.55 40.56
N PHE A 689 16.22 -8.38 40.63
CA PHE A 689 16.41 -9.48 39.68
C PHE A 689 15.89 -10.82 40.25
N PRO A 690 14.99 -11.56 39.56
CA PRO A 690 14.30 -12.71 40.17
C PRO A 690 15.16 -13.95 40.43
N ARG A 691 16.30 -14.10 39.74
CA ARG A 691 17.14 -15.31 39.81
C ARG A 691 18.19 -15.29 40.93
N LEU A 692 18.27 -14.20 41.70
CA LEU A 692 19.14 -14.10 42.87
C LEU A 692 18.28 -14.22 44.13
N GLU A 693 18.56 -15.21 44.97
CA GLU A 693 17.84 -15.44 46.23
C GLU A 693 17.96 -14.23 47.20
N ASP A 694 18.98 -13.39 47.02
CA ASP A 694 19.33 -12.25 47.90
C ASP A 694 18.65 -10.89 47.59
N GLY A 695 17.69 -10.82 46.66
CA GLY A 695 16.80 -9.63 46.56
C GLY A 695 17.48 -8.28 46.22
N GLY A 696 18.70 -8.28 45.68
CA GLY A 696 19.43 -7.06 45.30
C GLY A 696 18.77 -6.28 44.15
N TYR A 697 18.97 -4.96 44.14
CA TYR A 697 18.45 -4.05 43.12
C TYR A 697 19.51 -3.74 42.06
N PHE A 698 19.06 -3.60 40.81
CA PHE A 698 19.92 -3.32 39.66
C PHE A 698 19.34 -2.19 38.82
N ARG A 699 20.19 -1.50 38.05
CA ARG A 699 19.76 -0.48 37.10
C ARG A 699 18.96 -1.14 35.98
N ALA A 700 17.74 -0.65 35.77
CA ALA A 700 16.83 -1.17 34.77
C ALA A 700 16.09 -0.04 34.07
N ARG A 701 15.69 -0.28 32.83
CA ARG A 701 14.83 0.61 32.04
C ARG A 701 13.48 -0.06 31.82
N ILE A 702 12.40 0.66 32.05
CA ILE A 702 11.04 0.14 31.82
C ILE A 702 10.79 0.06 30.30
N LEU A 703 10.43 -1.12 29.80
CA LEU A 703 10.04 -1.34 28.41
C LEU A 703 8.55 -1.08 28.21
N CYS A 704 7.71 -1.71 29.03
CA CYS A 704 6.26 -1.53 29.00
C CYS A 704 5.65 -1.71 30.40
N VAL A 705 4.43 -1.19 30.58
CA VAL A 705 3.65 -1.35 31.81
C VAL A 705 2.35 -2.07 31.46
N CYS A 706 2.10 -3.20 32.13
CA CYS A 706 0.95 -4.07 31.89
C CYS A 706 0.24 -4.35 33.21
N GLY A 707 -0.84 -3.60 33.49
CA GLY A 707 -1.56 -3.70 34.76
C GLY A 707 -0.65 -3.34 35.95
N ASP A 708 -0.50 -4.26 36.90
CA ASP A 708 0.32 -4.10 38.11
C ASP A 708 1.80 -4.52 37.94
N PHE A 709 2.23 -4.82 36.71
CA PHE A 709 3.59 -5.24 36.39
C PHE A 709 4.23 -4.31 35.35
N ALA A 710 5.55 -4.17 35.42
CA ALA A 710 6.39 -3.59 34.38
C ALA A 710 7.33 -4.66 33.82
N GLU A 711 7.48 -4.69 32.50
CA GLU A 711 8.60 -5.38 31.88
C GLU A 711 9.81 -4.43 31.89
N VAL A 712 10.93 -4.88 32.45
CA VAL A 712 12.15 -4.08 32.60
C VAL A 712 13.33 -4.74 31.89
N PHE A 713 14.22 -3.91 31.34
CA PHE A 713 15.48 -4.27 30.72
C PHE A 713 16.64 -3.85 31.61
N PHE A 714 17.46 -4.79 32.07
CA PHE A 714 18.61 -4.50 32.92
C PHE A 714 19.76 -3.92 32.09
N VAL A 715 20.00 -2.63 32.22
CA VAL A 715 20.91 -1.87 31.34
C VAL A 715 22.38 -2.28 31.46
N ASP A 716 22.74 -3.02 32.51
CA ASP A 716 24.11 -3.47 32.76
C ASP A 716 24.37 -4.92 32.33
N TYR A 717 23.31 -5.72 32.21
CA TYR A 717 23.41 -7.16 31.93
C TYR A 717 22.74 -7.56 30.60
N GLY A 718 21.79 -6.77 30.10
CA GLY A 718 21.15 -6.97 28.79
C GLY A 718 19.95 -7.93 28.77
N ASN A 719 19.53 -8.46 29.92
CA ASN A 719 18.37 -9.33 30.04
C ASN A 719 17.11 -8.59 30.49
N ARG A 720 15.96 -9.27 30.40
CA ARG A 720 14.66 -8.75 30.86
C ARG A 720 14.07 -9.49 32.04
N SER A 721 13.10 -8.85 32.69
CA SER A 721 12.23 -9.48 33.69
C SER A 721 10.89 -8.74 33.78
N GLN A 722 9.83 -9.45 34.15
CA GLN A 722 8.63 -8.81 34.69
C GLN A 722 8.83 -8.54 36.18
N VAL A 723 8.48 -7.32 36.60
CA VAL A 723 8.65 -6.84 37.96
C VAL A 723 7.37 -6.14 38.42
N PRO A 724 6.83 -6.45 39.61
CA PRO A 724 5.68 -5.72 40.16
C PRO A 724 5.99 -4.23 40.33
N LEU A 725 5.05 -3.33 39.99
CA LEU A 725 5.28 -1.87 40.05
C LEU A 725 5.72 -1.39 41.44
N LYS A 726 5.21 -2.02 42.51
CA LYS A 726 5.55 -1.72 43.91
C LYS A 726 7.00 -2.02 44.28
N LYS A 727 7.71 -2.81 43.47
CA LYS A 727 9.12 -3.17 43.69
C LYS A 727 10.07 -2.31 42.86
N LEU A 728 9.58 -1.31 42.12
CA LEU A 728 10.44 -0.39 41.39
C LEU A 728 10.86 0.78 42.29
N LYS A 729 12.14 1.13 42.24
CA LYS A 729 12.74 2.19 43.08
C LYS A 729 13.33 3.30 42.23
N LYS A 730 13.42 4.51 42.80
CA LYS A 730 14.04 5.67 42.14
C LYS A 730 15.55 5.49 42.01
N ILE A 731 16.10 5.76 40.82
CA ILE A 731 17.55 5.80 40.61
C ILE A 731 18.12 7.18 41.00
N PRO A 732 19.22 7.25 41.76
CA PRO A 732 19.97 8.48 42.02
C PRO A 732 20.63 9.05 40.75
N SER A 733 20.74 10.38 40.63
CA SER A 733 21.36 11.03 39.46
C SER A 733 22.81 10.62 39.23
N SER A 734 23.60 10.46 40.30
CA SER A 734 24.99 9.99 40.23
C SER A 734 25.14 8.61 39.58
N LEU A 735 24.18 7.70 39.82
CA LEU A 735 24.16 6.35 39.23
C LEU A 735 23.55 6.33 37.83
N GLN A 736 22.70 7.29 37.50
CA GLN A 736 22.09 7.42 36.17
C GLN A 736 23.07 7.99 35.14
N GLU A 737 24.03 8.82 35.56
CA GLU A 737 25.07 9.40 34.70
C GLU A 737 26.17 8.40 34.30
N LEU A 738 26.33 7.30 35.05
CA LEU A 738 27.33 6.27 34.74
C LEU A 738 26.95 5.47 33.48
N PRO A 739 27.92 5.12 32.61
CA PRO A 739 27.64 4.39 31.38
C PRO A 739 27.01 3.01 31.66
N PHE A 740 26.14 2.58 30.76
CA PHE A 740 25.52 1.26 30.80
C PHE A 740 26.51 0.20 30.32
N GLN A 741 26.54 -0.95 31.00
CA GLN A 741 27.54 -1.99 30.73
C GLN A 741 27.07 -3.05 29.71
N ALA A 742 25.76 -3.17 29.45
CA ALA A 742 25.26 -4.08 28.43
C ALA A 742 25.60 -3.57 27.02
N LEU A 743 26.02 -4.49 26.16
CA LEU A 743 26.39 -4.24 24.77
C LEU A 743 25.45 -4.99 23.83
N GLU A 744 25.06 -4.33 22.75
CA GLU A 744 24.26 -4.90 21.67
C GLU A 744 25.20 -5.41 20.56
N PHE A 745 25.01 -6.65 20.13
CA PHE A 745 25.87 -7.32 19.17
C PHE A 745 25.08 -7.79 17.95
N LYS A 746 25.66 -7.65 16.75
CA LYS A 746 25.15 -8.20 15.50
C LYS A 746 26.26 -8.99 14.78
N ILE A 747 25.97 -10.18 14.28
CA ILE A 747 26.92 -10.96 13.49
C ILE A 747 27.09 -10.29 12.11
N CYS A 748 28.34 -10.04 11.72
CA CYS A 748 28.66 -9.42 10.44
C CYS A 748 28.63 -10.42 9.26
N LYS A 749 28.40 -9.92 8.05
CA LYS A 749 28.44 -10.61 6.75
C LYS A 749 27.46 -11.77 6.64
N MET A 750 26.34 -11.68 7.33
CA MET A 750 25.35 -12.74 7.43
C MET A 750 23.94 -12.19 7.19
N ARG A 751 23.16 -12.88 6.36
CA ARG A 751 21.74 -12.62 6.18
C ARG A 751 20.93 -13.93 6.22
N PRO A 752 19.60 -13.88 6.37
CA PRO A 752 18.81 -15.09 6.36
C PRO A 752 18.78 -15.78 5.00
N SER A 753 18.69 -17.11 5.01
CA SER A 753 18.54 -17.89 3.78
C SER A 753 17.16 -17.73 3.13
N ALA A 754 17.04 -18.08 1.85
CA ALA A 754 15.74 -18.09 1.16
C ALA A 754 14.66 -18.85 1.95
N LYS A 755 14.99 -19.99 2.57
CA LYS A 755 14.06 -20.77 3.41
C LYS A 755 13.55 -19.98 4.61
N SER A 756 14.41 -19.18 5.24
CA SER A 756 14.04 -18.31 6.35
C SER A 756 13.17 -17.13 5.88
N LEU A 757 13.53 -16.49 4.76
CA LEU A 757 12.76 -15.37 4.19
C LEU A 757 11.34 -15.75 3.78
N MET A 758 11.13 -17.00 3.36
CA MET A 758 9.82 -17.59 3.03
C MET A 758 8.92 -17.76 4.25
N CYS A 759 9.53 -18.14 5.38
CA CYS A 759 8.83 -18.50 6.61
C CYS A 759 8.51 -17.30 7.50
N GLY A 760 8.54 -16.07 6.98
CA GLY A 760 8.23 -14.87 7.74
C GLY A 760 9.24 -14.60 8.88
N GLU A 761 9.26 -13.35 9.33
CA GLU A 761 10.16 -12.78 10.35
C GLU A 761 11.62 -13.27 10.27
N GLN A 762 12.38 -12.74 9.30
CA GLN A 762 13.83 -12.86 9.09
C GLN A 762 14.40 -14.29 9.14
N TRP A 763 14.31 -15.02 10.26
CA TRP A 763 14.89 -16.33 10.51
C TRP A 763 13.83 -17.38 10.84
N CYS A 764 13.91 -18.55 10.20
CA CYS A 764 12.99 -19.65 10.52
C CYS A 764 13.18 -20.17 11.96
N ASN A 765 12.14 -20.79 12.52
CA ASN A 765 12.17 -21.38 13.87
C ASN A 765 13.33 -22.37 14.05
N SER A 766 13.63 -23.17 13.02
CA SER A 766 14.78 -24.09 13.04
C SER A 766 16.12 -23.36 13.17
N ALA A 767 16.30 -22.22 12.50
CA ALA A 767 17.51 -21.41 12.61
C ALA A 767 17.66 -20.82 14.02
N ASN A 768 16.56 -20.31 14.60
CA ASN A 768 16.55 -19.81 15.98
C ASN A 768 16.92 -20.90 17.00
N GLN A 769 16.34 -22.10 16.87
CA GLN A 769 16.66 -23.23 17.74
C GLN A 769 18.12 -23.67 17.61
N ARG A 770 18.63 -23.73 16.37
CA ARG A 770 20.04 -24.10 16.12
C ARG A 770 21.00 -23.06 16.69
N PHE A 771 20.74 -21.77 16.46
CA PHE A 771 21.54 -20.68 17.03
C PHE A 771 21.54 -20.73 18.56
N ALA A 772 20.37 -20.85 19.19
CA ALA A 772 20.29 -20.99 20.65
C ALA A 772 21.04 -22.22 21.19
N SER A 773 21.05 -23.33 20.44
CA SER A 773 21.82 -24.53 20.79
C SER A 773 23.33 -24.29 20.74
N LEU A 774 23.83 -23.52 19.77
CA LEU A 774 25.27 -23.19 19.65
C LEU A 774 25.76 -22.27 20.78
N LEU A 775 24.85 -21.52 21.40
CA LEU A 775 25.16 -20.58 22.47
C LEU A 775 25.02 -21.17 23.88
N LYS A 776 24.50 -22.40 24.03
CA LYS A 776 24.20 -22.99 25.33
C LYS A 776 25.47 -23.56 26.00
N GLY A 777 25.89 -22.97 27.12
CA GLY A 777 26.89 -23.54 28.03
C GLY A 777 28.37 -23.27 27.71
N SER A 778 28.68 -22.34 26.80
CA SER A 778 30.06 -22.01 26.40
C SER A 778 30.42 -20.55 26.67
N ALA A 779 31.66 -20.29 27.08
CA ALA A 779 32.22 -18.93 27.06
C ALA A 779 32.41 -18.49 25.60
N ILE A 780 31.89 -17.31 25.25
CA ILE A 780 31.85 -16.85 23.87
C ILE A 780 32.91 -15.78 23.66
N LEU A 781 33.67 -15.96 22.58
CA LEU A 781 34.68 -15.02 22.15
C LEU A 781 34.13 -14.26 20.94
N VAL A 782 34.15 -12.93 20.99
CA VAL A 782 33.72 -12.09 19.87
C VAL A 782 34.86 -11.22 19.37
N LYS A 783 34.99 -11.12 18.05
CA LYS A 783 35.92 -10.20 17.40
C LYS A 783 35.12 -9.05 16.79
N VAL A 784 35.38 -7.83 17.24
CA VAL A 784 34.69 -6.63 16.73
C VAL A 784 35.10 -6.38 15.29
N TYR A 785 34.15 -6.23 14.38
CA TYR A 785 34.39 -5.86 12.98
C TYR A 785 34.18 -4.36 12.78
N SER A 786 33.03 -3.83 13.23
CA SER A 786 32.68 -2.41 13.14
C SER A 786 31.74 -2.01 14.29
N VAL A 787 31.58 -0.70 14.50
CA VAL A 787 30.62 -0.13 15.44
C VAL A 787 29.74 0.87 14.71
N VAL A 788 28.42 0.62 14.65
CA VAL A 788 27.44 1.44 13.93
C VAL A 788 26.26 1.72 14.87
N HIS A 789 25.89 2.99 15.06
CA HIS A 789 24.75 3.41 15.90
C HIS A 789 24.69 2.77 17.31
N SER A 790 25.84 2.57 17.93
CA SER A 790 26.04 1.93 19.25
C SER A 790 25.95 0.40 19.29
N VAL A 791 26.02 -0.25 18.13
CA VAL A 791 25.89 -1.70 17.92
C VAL A 791 27.23 -2.24 17.46
N LEU A 792 27.69 -3.31 18.10
CA LEU A 792 28.94 -3.96 17.73
C LEU A 792 28.66 -5.03 16.68
N HIS A 793 29.13 -4.81 15.46
CA HIS A 793 29.15 -5.84 14.43
C HIS A 793 30.35 -6.76 14.71
N VAL A 794 30.13 -8.07 14.84
CA VAL A 794 31.14 -9.01 15.35
C VAL A 794 31.21 -10.30 14.53
N ASP A 795 32.37 -10.95 14.56
CA ASP A 795 32.50 -12.40 14.35
C ASP A 795 32.38 -13.10 15.72
N VAL A 796 31.57 -14.15 15.79
CA VAL A 796 31.27 -14.86 17.05
C VAL A 796 31.84 -16.27 16.99
N PHE A 797 32.60 -16.63 18.01
CA PHE A 797 33.29 -17.90 18.10
C PHE A 797 32.86 -18.69 19.34
N CYS A 798 32.57 -19.98 19.14
CA CYS A 798 32.31 -20.94 20.22
C CYS A 798 33.38 -22.05 20.24
N PHE A 799 33.53 -22.70 21.38
CA PHE A 799 34.41 -23.86 21.53
C PHE A 799 33.62 -25.13 21.21
N GLU A 800 34.11 -25.91 20.24
CA GLU A 800 33.58 -27.24 19.93
C GLU A 800 34.59 -28.30 20.42
N GLY A 801 34.15 -29.17 21.34
CA GLY A 801 35.01 -30.18 21.96
C GLY A 801 36.12 -29.60 22.84
N TYR A 802 37.28 -30.26 22.89
CA TYR A 802 38.37 -29.92 23.82
C TYR A 802 39.32 -28.80 23.33
N GLN A 803 39.25 -28.28 22.09
CA GLN A 803 40.17 -27.20 21.67
C GLN A 803 39.90 -26.47 20.33
N GLN A 804 38.83 -26.74 19.55
CA GLN A 804 38.63 -26.07 18.26
C GLN A 804 37.68 -24.88 18.38
N LEU A 805 38.14 -23.71 17.91
CA LEU A 805 37.35 -22.49 17.86
C LEU A 805 36.61 -22.42 16.52
N VAL A 806 35.27 -22.44 16.55
CA VAL A 806 34.43 -22.44 15.35
C VAL A 806 33.65 -21.13 15.26
N ASN A 807 33.59 -20.53 14.07
CA ASN A 807 32.78 -19.33 13.83
C ASN A 807 31.32 -19.75 13.62
N ILE A 808 30.41 -19.21 14.44
CA ILE A 808 28.99 -19.53 14.40
C ILE A 808 28.36 -19.17 13.05
N ARG A 809 28.82 -18.10 12.40
CA ARG A 809 28.35 -17.71 11.07
C ARG A 809 28.59 -18.83 10.06
N ASP A 810 29.79 -19.39 10.05
CA ASP A 810 30.20 -20.35 9.05
C ASP A 810 29.40 -21.65 9.20
N VAL A 811 29.14 -22.09 10.44
CA VAL A 811 28.24 -23.22 10.75
C VAL A 811 26.82 -22.98 10.22
N LEU A 812 26.25 -21.79 10.47
CA LEU A 812 24.89 -21.47 10.02
C LEU A 812 24.78 -21.40 8.49
N ILE A 813 25.86 -21.01 7.80
CA ILE A 813 25.91 -20.98 6.33
C ILE A 813 26.06 -22.38 5.76
N GLU A 814 26.94 -23.21 6.32
CA GLU A 814 27.12 -24.61 5.91
C GLU A 814 25.82 -25.43 6.09
N GLU A 815 25.08 -25.17 7.16
CA GLU A 815 23.78 -25.80 7.45
C GLU A 815 22.59 -25.14 6.68
N CYS A 816 22.85 -24.16 5.81
CA CYS A 816 21.86 -23.46 4.97
C CYS A 816 20.79 -22.66 5.75
N TYR A 817 21.06 -22.30 7.00
CA TYR A 817 20.21 -21.40 7.77
C TYR A 817 20.45 -19.93 7.40
N ALA A 818 21.69 -19.59 7.02
CA ALA A 818 22.13 -18.26 6.65
C ALA A 818 22.82 -18.22 5.27
N GLU A 819 22.95 -17.02 4.70
CA GLU A 819 23.70 -16.73 3.47
C GLU A 819 24.72 -15.60 3.74
N LEU A 820 25.82 -15.57 2.96
CA LEU A 820 26.77 -14.46 3.00
C LEU A 820 26.12 -13.16 2.54
N ALA A 821 26.49 -12.06 3.19
CA ALA A 821 26.03 -10.71 2.88
C ALA A 821 27.18 -9.70 2.86
N GLU A 822 26.98 -8.60 2.13
CA GLU A 822 27.84 -7.43 2.18
C GLU A 822 27.46 -6.57 3.40
N GLU A 823 28.44 -5.90 4.01
CA GLU A 823 28.20 -4.97 5.12
C GLU A 823 27.79 -3.60 4.58
N SER A 824 27.01 -2.85 5.38
CA SER A 824 26.62 -1.47 5.05
C SER A 824 27.81 -0.54 4.83
N TYR A 825 27.57 0.55 4.10
CA TYR A 825 28.54 1.62 3.92
C TYR A 825 29.09 2.15 5.26
N GLU A 826 28.21 2.41 6.24
CA GLU A 826 28.61 2.87 7.58
C GLU A 826 29.46 1.84 8.33
N SER A 827 29.13 0.54 8.19
CA SER A 827 29.92 -0.55 8.77
C SER A 827 31.30 -0.66 8.13
N GLN A 828 31.39 -0.51 6.79
CA GLN A 828 32.66 -0.52 6.07
C GLN A 828 33.55 0.68 6.42
N GLN A 829 32.97 1.88 6.55
CA GLN A 829 33.68 3.07 7.01
C GLN A 829 34.19 2.90 8.44
N SER A 830 33.31 2.46 9.35
CA SER A 830 33.64 2.20 10.74
C SER A 830 34.73 1.13 10.87
N HIS A 831 34.67 0.05 10.09
CA HIS A 831 35.72 -0.97 10.03
C HIS A 831 37.08 -0.39 9.63
N SER A 832 37.09 0.50 8.63
CA SER A 832 38.31 1.16 8.16
C SER A 832 38.92 2.07 9.24
N LEU A 833 38.08 2.89 9.90
CA LEU A 833 38.49 3.77 11.01
C LEU A 833 39.01 2.97 12.21
N ILE A 834 38.32 1.90 12.59
CA ILE A 834 38.72 1.03 13.70
C ILE A 834 40.07 0.38 13.42
N ARG A 835 40.30 -0.05 12.17
CA ARG A 835 41.59 -0.61 11.75
C ARG A 835 42.72 0.41 11.89
N GLU A 836 42.50 1.66 11.52
CA GLU A 836 43.46 2.76 11.70
C GLU A 836 43.72 3.06 13.19
N LEU A 837 42.67 3.17 14.01
CA LEU A 837 42.77 3.46 15.45
C LEU A 837 43.50 2.39 16.27
N PHE A 838 43.40 1.11 15.89
CA PHE A 838 44.13 0.03 16.55
C PHE A 838 45.57 -0.15 16.01
N LEU A 839 45.92 0.48 14.89
CA LEU A 839 47.27 0.49 14.31
C LEU A 839 48.11 1.66 14.86
N ASP A 840 47.52 2.83 15.05
CA ASP A 840 48.18 4.01 15.62
C ASP A 840 47.72 4.27 17.06
N GLN A 841 48.63 4.18 18.03
CA GLN A 841 48.43 4.76 19.36
C GLN A 841 48.50 6.30 19.24
N VAL A 842 47.43 6.93 18.73
CA VAL A 842 47.39 8.38 18.53
C VAL A 842 47.34 9.12 19.86
N LYS A 843 48.24 10.09 20.01
CA LYS A 843 48.29 11.07 21.11
C LYS A 843 47.05 11.96 21.10
N GLU A 844 46.45 12.16 22.27
CA GLU A 844 45.30 13.05 22.48
C GLU A 844 45.64 14.52 22.15
N GLU A 845 44.84 15.15 21.29
CA GLU A 845 44.68 16.61 21.29
C GLU A 845 43.42 16.96 22.09
N GLU A 846 43.63 17.50 23.30
CA GLU A 846 42.56 18.08 24.11
C GLU A 846 42.01 19.34 23.45
N MET A 847 40.84 19.26 22.83
CA MET A 847 40.07 20.44 22.45
C MET A 847 39.43 21.10 23.68
N SER A 848 39.48 22.43 23.73
CA SER A 848 39.10 23.28 24.85
C SER A 848 37.68 23.03 25.39
N VAL A 849 37.59 22.51 26.62
CA VAL A 849 36.35 22.27 27.39
C VAL A 849 35.68 23.58 27.86
N SER A 850 36.38 24.71 27.83
CA SER A 850 35.91 26.00 28.38
C SER A 850 34.79 26.67 27.57
N SER A 851 34.85 26.65 26.23
CA SER A 851 33.85 27.33 25.37
C SER A 851 32.44 26.71 25.45
N ARG A 852 32.35 25.39 25.68
CA ARG A 852 31.08 24.64 25.67
C ARG A 852 30.23 24.86 26.92
N LYS A 853 30.85 25.18 28.06
CA LYS A 853 30.13 25.50 29.31
C LYS A 853 29.40 26.84 29.20
N GLU A 854 30.01 27.81 28.51
CA GLU A 854 29.41 29.11 28.25
C GLU A 854 28.18 29.00 27.33
N GLU A 855 28.28 28.20 26.26
CA GLU A 855 27.15 27.90 25.37
C GLU A 855 25.97 27.24 26.09
N LYS A 856 26.24 26.26 26.97
CA LYS A 856 25.21 25.60 27.78
C LYS A 856 24.50 26.57 28.72
N HIS A 857 25.24 27.45 29.40
CA HIS A 857 24.65 28.47 30.28
C HIS A 857 23.78 29.49 29.51
N LEU A 858 24.18 29.88 28.30
CA LEU A 858 23.37 30.77 27.45
C LEU A 858 22.06 30.11 27.01
N LEU A 859 22.11 28.82 26.70
CA LEU A 859 20.95 28.00 26.34
C LEU A 859 19.93 27.88 27.49
N GLU A 860 20.41 27.55 28.70
CA GLU A 860 19.57 27.46 29.90
C GLU A 860 18.90 28.79 30.24
N ARG A 861 19.63 29.90 30.11
CA ARG A 861 19.10 31.25 30.36
C ARG A 861 17.96 31.59 29.40
N LEU A 862 18.11 31.28 28.10
CA LEU A 862 17.06 31.47 27.10
C LEU A 862 15.82 30.62 27.39
N LEU A 863 16.00 29.34 27.71
CA LEU A 863 14.87 28.44 28.01
C LEU A 863 14.06 28.90 29.22
N ASN A 864 14.72 29.41 30.26
CA ASN A 864 14.06 29.94 31.46
C ASN A 864 13.26 31.22 31.15
N CYS A 865 13.80 32.15 30.35
CA CYS A 865 13.11 33.38 29.97
C CYS A 865 11.77 33.11 29.25
N PHE A 866 11.72 32.12 28.36
CA PHE A 866 10.50 31.77 27.62
C PHE A 866 9.59 30.74 28.34
N SER A 867 10.07 30.16 29.44
CA SER A 867 9.31 29.27 30.33
C SER A 867 8.47 30.05 31.35
N GLU A 868 9.02 31.14 31.92
CA GLU A 868 8.42 31.85 33.07
C GLU A 868 7.47 33.00 32.68
N HIS A 869 7.67 33.65 31.52
CA HIS A 869 6.87 34.79 31.11
C HIS A 869 5.62 34.39 30.30
N LYS A 870 4.45 34.32 30.97
CA LYS A 870 3.13 34.14 30.33
C LYS A 870 2.66 35.31 29.43
N SER A 871 3.41 36.42 29.35
CA SER A 871 2.96 37.67 28.71
C SER A 871 3.14 37.72 27.20
N ASN A 872 4.03 36.93 26.62
CA ASN A 872 4.23 36.86 25.17
C ASN A 872 3.84 35.46 24.67
N VAL A 873 2.59 35.30 24.23
CA VAL A 873 2.13 34.07 23.57
C VAL A 873 2.66 34.09 22.13
N PRO A 874 3.22 32.99 21.59
CA PRO A 874 3.68 32.96 20.20
C PRO A 874 2.54 33.34 19.24
N THR A 875 2.75 34.40 18.44
CA THR A 875 1.69 35.09 17.70
C THR A 875 1.58 34.65 16.24
N HIS A 876 2.63 34.06 15.65
CA HIS A 876 2.68 33.72 14.23
C HIS A 876 2.78 32.21 14.00
N LYS A 877 2.01 31.70 13.02
CA LYS A 877 2.04 30.29 12.62
C LYS A 877 3.02 30.05 11.47
N VAL A 878 4.00 29.19 11.70
CA VAL A 878 4.95 28.73 10.70
C VAL A 878 4.59 27.31 10.27
N THR A 879 4.55 27.05 8.96
CA THR A 879 4.32 25.70 8.41
C THR A 879 5.66 25.00 8.21
N VAL A 880 5.84 23.86 8.87
CA VAL A 880 7.03 23.02 8.76
C VAL A 880 6.87 22.08 7.57
N CYS A 881 7.96 21.86 6.83
CA CYS A 881 7.99 20.92 5.71
C CYS A 881 8.54 19.57 6.16
N GLY A 882 7.89 18.48 5.75
CA GLY A 882 8.29 17.10 6.07
C GLY A 882 7.15 16.30 6.67
N PRO A 883 7.42 15.22 7.41
CA PRO A 883 8.74 14.62 7.67
C PRO A 883 9.32 13.92 6.43
N PHE A 884 10.64 13.89 6.31
CA PHE A 884 11.37 13.26 5.20
C PHE A 884 12.30 12.16 5.70
N SER A 885 12.44 11.09 4.92
CA SER A 885 13.44 10.03 5.14
C SER A 885 14.21 9.79 3.85
N PRO A 886 15.56 9.68 3.89
CA PRO A 886 16.36 9.37 2.70
C PRO A 886 16.16 7.93 2.19
N TYR A 887 15.54 7.06 2.99
CA TYR A 887 15.22 5.68 2.63
C TYR A 887 13.92 5.56 1.82
N GLU A 888 13.22 6.66 1.56
CA GLU A 888 12.06 6.70 0.67
C GLU A 888 12.50 6.45 -0.79
N VAL A 889 12.00 5.37 -1.37
CA VAL A 889 12.38 4.91 -2.72
C VAL A 889 11.26 5.17 -3.72
N LYS A 890 11.66 5.53 -4.96
CA LYS A 890 10.74 5.63 -6.09
C LYS A 890 10.44 4.24 -6.67
N CYS A 891 9.19 4.06 -7.11
CA CYS A 891 8.70 2.86 -7.77
C CYS A 891 8.78 3.02 -9.29
N TYR A 892 9.13 1.96 -10.00
CA TYR A 892 9.28 1.91 -11.46
C TYR A 892 8.49 0.74 -12.06
N GLY A 893 7.88 0.97 -13.21
CA GLY A 893 7.18 -0.06 -13.98
C GLY A 893 8.15 -0.93 -14.79
N MET A 894 7.79 -2.21 -14.93
CA MET A 894 8.65 -3.20 -15.60
C MET A 894 8.26 -3.48 -17.06
N THR A 895 7.02 -3.18 -17.45
CA THR A 895 6.57 -3.32 -18.83
C THR A 895 7.10 -2.17 -19.68
N LYS A 896 7.29 -2.41 -20.98
CA LYS A 896 7.77 -1.40 -21.94
C LYS A 896 6.96 -0.10 -21.88
N VAL A 897 5.64 -0.19 -21.72
CA VAL A 897 4.75 0.99 -21.68
C VAL A 897 4.81 1.76 -20.36
N SER A 898 5.13 1.10 -19.25
CA SER A 898 5.15 1.71 -17.92
C SER A 898 6.51 2.33 -17.57
N GLN A 899 7.59 1.93 -18.26
CA GLN A 899 8.96 2.39 -17.99
C GLN A 899 9.13 3.92 -18.03
N PHE A 900 8.36 4.61 -18.89
CA PHE A 900 8.43 6.07 -19.06
C PHE A 900 7.35 6.84 -18.29
N ARG A 901 6.48 6.16 -17.53
CA ARG A 901 5.37 6.78 -16.80
C ARG A 901 5.72 6.93 -15.33
N ASN A 902 5.21 7.99 -14.70
CA ASN A 902 5.35 8.15 -13.26
C ASN A 902 4.47 7.13 -12.52
N ILE A 903 5.02 6.42 -11.55
CA ILE A 903 4.27 5.44 -10.76
C ILE A 903 3.89 6.05 -9.41
N LEU A 904 2.60 6.00 -9.06
CA LEU A 904 2.08 6.45 -7.78
C LEU A 904 1.35 5.29 -7.09
N ILE A 905 1.77 4.92 -5.89
CA ILE A 905 1.04 3.95 -5.09
C ILE A 905 -0.11 4.68 -4.38
N GLN A 906 -1.32 4.12 -4.45
CA GLN A 906 -2.51 4.72 -3.87
C GLN A 906 -2.33 4.94 -2.37
N LYS A 907 -2.75 6.10 -1.86
CA LYS A 907 -2.55 6.51 -0.45
C LYS A 907 -3.22 5.59 0.57
N GLN A 908 -4.16 4.74 0.19
CA GLN A 908 -4.80 3.79 1.09
C GLN A 908 -4.05 2.44 1.17
N SER A 909 -3.07 2.22 0.30
CA SER A 909 -2.24 1.02 0.31
C SER A 909 -1.26 1.04 1.49
N ILE A 910 -0.99 -0.13 2.07
CA ILE A 910 0.07 -0.33 3.06
C ILE A 910 1.44 0.04 2.50
N ASN A 911 1.71 -0.26 1.21
CA ASN A 911 2.99 0.05 0.59
C ASN A 911 3.01 1.44 -0.07
N SER A 912 2.08 2.32 0.30
CA SER A 912 2.13 3.72 -0.14
C SER A 912 3.35 4.47 0.38
N VAL A 913 3.95 3.99 1.47
CA VAL A 913 5.24 4.42 1.99
C VAL A 913 6.14 3.19 2.04
N VAL A 914 7.11 3.11 1.13
CA VAL A 914 8.13 2.05 1.16
C VAL A 914 9.46 2.69 1.53
N LEU A 915 9.92 2.34 2.73
CA LEU A 915 11.23 2.67 3.22
C LEU A 915 12.11 1.44 3.07
N HIS A 916 13.23 1.58 2.37
CA HIS A 916 14.21 0.51 2.25
C HIS A 916 15.10 0.51 3.48
N ASP A 917 15.11 -0.61 4.20
CA ASP A 917 16.06 -0.85 5.28
C ASP A 917 17.44 -1.04 4.64
N ALA A 918 18.19 0.06 4.45
CA ALA A 918 19.46 -0.01 3.74
C ALA A 918 20.56 -0.57 4.65
N SER A 919 21.11 -1.73 4.27
CA SER A 919 22.49 -2.13 4.62
C SER A 919 23.06 -3.25 3.75
N ASP A 920 22.27 -4.24 3.31
CA ASP A 920 22.86 -5.54 2.91
C ASP A 920 22.45 -6.07 1.52
N GLU A 921 21.65 -5.34 0.73
CA GLU A 921 20.83 -5.99 -0.32
C GLU A 921 20.91 -5.31 -1.70
N THR A 922 21.66 -5.91 -2.61
CA THR A 922 21.84 -5.44 -4.00
C THR A 922 20.71 -5.82 -4.96
N PHE A 923 19.79 -6.69 -4.52
CA PHE A 923 18.79 -7.34 -5.37
C PHE A 923 17.50 -6.52 -5.50
N GLN A 924 16.84 -6.61 -6.64
CA GLN A 924 15.58 -5.91 -6.87
C GLN A 924 14.42 -6.59 -6.14
N GLN A 925 13.62 -5.82 -5.41
CA GLN A 925 12.40 -6.31 -4.77
C GLN A 925 11.19 -6.13 -5.68
N LEU A 926 10.41 -7.20 -5.85
CA LEU A 926 9.17 -7.19 -6.63
C LEU A 926 8.00 -6.63 -5.80
N LEU A 927 7.28 -5.68 -6.39
CA LEU A 927 5.96 -5.22 -5.97
C LEU A 927 4.94 -5.67 -7.01
N VAL A 928 3.84 -6.27 -6.56
CA VAL A 928 2.72 -6.67 -7.42
C VAL A 928 1.50 -5.81 -7.09
N SER A 929 0.83 -5.30 -8.12
CA SER A 929 -0.41 -4.53 -7.97
C SER A 929 -1.61 -5.35 -8.44
N ALA A 930 -2.66 -5.46 -7.62
CA ALA A 930 -3.86 -6.18 -8.01
C ALA A 930 -4.68 -5.44 -9.08
N SER A 931 -4.62 -4.10 -9.06
CA SER A 931 -5.26 -3.23 -10.04
C SER A 931 -4.32 -2.10 -10.43
N VAL A 932 -4.38 -1.68 -11.69
CA VAL A 932 -3.60 -0.59 -12.25
C VAL A 932 -4.54 0.37 -12.96
N SER A 933 -4.51 1.64 -12.54
CA SER A 933 -5.29 2.72 -13.15
C SER A 933 -4.36 3.82 -13.65
N ALA A 934 -4.88 4.73 -14.48
CA ALA A 934 -4.13 5.88 -14.96
C ALA A 934 -4.81 7.18 -14.52
N ASN A 935 -4.00 8.23 -14.34
CA ASN A 935 -4.54 9.58 -14.20
C ASN A 935 -5.23 10.03 -15.51
N ALA A 936 -5.96 11.15 -15.46
CA ALA A 936 -6.72 11.62 -16.61
C ALA A 936 -5.86 11.92 -17.86
N THR A 937 -4.57 12.21 -17.69
CA THR A 937 -3.63 12.48 -18.80
C THR A 937 -2.85 11.26 -19.27
N GLY A 938 -3.00 10.09 -18.64
CA GLY A 938 -2.24 8.88 -18.94
C GLY A 938 -0.76 8.89 -18.48
N THR A 939 -0.25 10.03 -18.01
CA THR A 939 1.17 10.25 -17.64
C THR A 939 1.58 9.61 -16.32
N THR A 940 0.62 9.36 -15.42
CA THR A 940 0.86 8.74 -14.12
C THR A 940 0.03 7.48 -14.00
N VAL A 941 0.69 6.38 -13.70
CA VAL A 941 0.08 5.08 -13.41
C VAL A 941 -0.11 5.00 -11.89
N ILE A 942 -1.32 4.62 -11.47
CA ILE A 942 -1.74 4.53 -10.08
C ILE A 942 -1.88 3.05 -9.73
N LEU A 943 -1.16 2.62 -8.68
CA LEU A 943 -1.16 1.24 -8.20
C LEU A 943 -2.11 1.10 -7.02
N GLU A 944 -3.00 0.12 -7.09
CA GLU A 944 -4.04 -0.14 -6.10
C GLU A 944 -3.91 -1.56 -5.55
N GLU A 945 -4.06 -1.69 -4.23
CA GLU A 945 -4.05 -2.96 -3.49
C GLU A 945 -2.77 -3.79 -3.77
N THR A 946 -1.66 -3.33 -3.20
CA THR A 946 -0.32 -3.81 -3.54
C THR A 946 0.21 -4.86 -2.57
N SER A 947 1.06 -5.74 -3.08
CA SER A 947 1.73 -6.79 -2.33
C SER A 947 3.23 -6.75 -2.60
N LEU A 948 4.01 -6.49 -1.55
CA LEU A 948 5.47 -6.50 -1.60
C LEU A 948 5.99 -7.92 -1.37
N MET A 949 6.78 -8.44 -2.30
CA MET A 949 7.35 -9.78 -2.23
C MET A 949 8.59 -9.81 -1.33
N PRO A 950 8.93 -10.96 -0.71
CA PRO A 950 10.17 -11.09 0.04
C PRO A 950 11.39 -10.94 -0.88
N ARG A 951 12.50 -10.47 -0.32
CA ARG A 951 13.74 -10.18 -1.06
C ARG A 951 14.60 -11.43 -1.26
N ILE A 952 14.01 -12.44 -1.90
CA ILE A 952 14.75 -13.66 -2.24
C ILE A 952 15.56 -13.39 -3.52
N PRO A 953 16.88 -13.68 -3.55
CA PRO A 953 17.70 -13.48 -4.74
C PRO A 953 17.15 -14.19 -5.97
N GLY A 954 17.00 -13.48 -7.09
CA GLY A 954 16.46 -14.01 -8.34
C GLY A 954 14.94 -14.28 -8.35
N LEU A 955 14.19 -13.92 -7.29
CA LEU A 955 12.75 -14.20 -7.22
C LEU A 955 11.95 -13.50 -8.32
N LEU A 956 12.27 -12.24 -8.63
CA LEU A 956 11.61 -11.47 -9.69
C LEU A 956 11.73 -12.19 -11.05
N PRO A 957 12.94 -12.54 -11.54
CA PRO A 957 13.10 -13.39 -12.71
C PRO A 957 12.36 -14.73 -12.65
N LEU A 958 12.44 -15.45 -11.52
CA LEU A 958 11.80 -16.76 -11.35
C LEU A 958 10.28 -16.68 -11.53
N LEU A 959 9.62 -15.73 -10.85
CA LEU A 959 8.17 -15.57 -10.94
C LEU A 959 7.75 -15.07 -12.32
N SER A 960 8.55 -14.18 -12.92
CA SER A 960 8.31 -13.70 -14.28
C SER A 960 8.38 -14.82 -15.30
N MET A 961 9.39 -15.70 -15.21
CA MET A 961 9.48 -16.89 -16.07
C MET A 961 8.39 -17.90 -15.74
N LEU A 962 8.01 -18.09 -14.47
CA LEU A 962 6.98 -19.06 -14.10
C LEU A 962 5.62 -18.71 -14.71
N PHE A 963 5.26 -17.42 -14.73
CA PHE A 963 3.91 -16.97 -15.10
C PHE A 963 3.79 -16.30 -16.47
N ALA A 964 4.88 -15.91 -17.11
CA ALA A 964 4.84 -15.38 -18.47
C ALA A 964 4.31 -16.44 -19.47
N PRO A 965 3.47 -16.05 -20.45
CA PRO A 965 3.01 -16.96 -21.50
C PRO A 965 4.17 -17.55 -22.29
N ALA A 966 5.08 -16.68 -22.75
CA ALA A 966 6.30 -17.03 -23.46
C ALA A 966 7.51 -16.28 -22.87
N ILE A 967 8.69 -16.90 -23.00
CA ILE A 967 9.96 -16.25 -22.65
C ILE A 967 11.00 -16.46 -23.75
N GLU A 968 11.97 -15.57 -23.78
CA GLU A 968 13.21 -15.74 -24.53
C GLU A 968 14.40 -15.43 -23.62
N LEU A 969 15.24 -16.44 -23.38
CA LEU A 969 16.45 -16.30 -22.57
C LEU A 969 17.53 -15.52 -23.33
N ARG A 970 18.22 -14.63 -22.63
CA ARG A 970 19.35 -13.88 -23.13
C ARG A 970 20.64 -14.56 -22.73
N VAL A 971 21.58 -14.66 -23.66
CA VAL A 971 22.91 -15.25 -23.45
C VAL A 971 23.99 -14.18 -23.59
N ASP A 972 25.11 -14.38 -22.92
CA ASP A 972 26.28 -13.51 -23.08
C ASP A 972 26.92 -13.65 -24.47
N LYS A 973 27.91 -12.79 -24.79
CA LYS A 973 28.56 -12.79 -26.12
C LYS A 973 29.21 -14.13 -26.48
N ASN A 974 29.63 -14.90 -25.49
CA ASN A 974 30.31 -16.18 -25.69
C ASN A 974 29.33 -17.38 -25.63
N GLY A 975 28.05 -17.14 -25.29
CA GLY A 975 27.03 -18.18 -25.15
C GLY A 975 27.25 -19.11 -23.95
N LYS A 976 28.00 -18.68 -22.94
CA LYS A 976 28.39 -19.48 -21.77
C LYS A 976 27.41 -19.35 -20.60
N TYR A 977 26.75 -18.20 -20.44
CA TYR A 977 25.85 -17.94 -19.31
C TYR A 977 24.58 -17.19 -19.74
N PHE A 978 23.48 -17.41 -19.00
CA PHE A 978 22.28 -16.59 -19.15
C PHE A 978 22.49 -15.22 -18.50
N THR A 979 22.18 -14.17 -19.25
CA THR A 979 22.31 -12.76 -18.84
C THR A 979 20.98 -12.14 -18.43
N GLY A 980 19.87 -12.75 -18.87
CA GLY A 980 18.52 -12.49 -18.39
C GLY A 980 17.44 -13.01 -19.32
N VAL A 981 16.28 -12.37 -19.36
CA VAL A 981 15.09 -12.92 -20.01
C VAL A 981 14.15 -11.82 -20.52
N LEU A 982 13.55 -12.04 -21.69
CA LEU A 982 12.40 -11.30 -22.19
C LEU A 982 11.13 -12.12 -21.93
N CYS A 983 10.15 -11.55 -21.23
CA CYS A 983 8.87 -12.17 -20.90
C CYS A 983 7.73 -11.43 -21.60
N GLY A 984 6.75 -12.16 -22.14
CA GLY A 984 5.58 -11.56 -22.80
C GLY A 984 4.70 -12.59 -23.51
N LEU A 985 3.90 -12.12 -24.48
CA LEU A 985 3.06 -12.99 -25.32
C LEU A 985 3.88 -13.66 -26.46
N GLY A 986 5.09 -13.18 -26.72
CA GLY A 986 5.96 -13.66 -27.79
C GLY A 986 5.77 -12.89 -29.10
N TRP A 987 6.13 -13.54 -30.22
CA TRP A 987 6.11 -12.93 -31.55
C TRP A 987 5.35 -13.81 -32.55
N SER A 988 4.86 -13.19 -33.62
CA SER A 988 4.22 -13.89 -34.73
C SER A 988 5.26 -14.65 -35.56
N GLN A 989 5.00 -15.93 -35.82
CA GLN A 989 5.87 -16.74 -36.67
C GLN A 989 5.83 -16.33 -38.15
N THR A 990 4.72 -15.71 -38.60
CA THR A 990 4.53 -15.29 -40.00
C THR A 990 5.15 -13.92 -40.27
N SER A 991 4.95 -12.94 -39.38
CA SER A 991 5.43 -11.56 -39.58
C SER A 991 6.74 -11.25 -38.86
N GLY A 992 7.16 -12.09 -37.90
CA GLY A 992 8.32 -11.83 -37.04
C GLY A 992 8.13 -10.68 -36.04
N ALA A 993 6.96 -10.05 -36.01
CA ALA A 993 6.66 -8.92 -35.13
C ALA A 993 6.20 -9.39 -33.73
N PRO A 994 6.51 -8.64 -32.66
CA PRO A 994 5.97 -8.91 -31.32
C PRO A 994 4.44 -8.83 -31.33
N LEU A 995 3.78 -9.74 -30.62
CA LEU A 995 2.32 -9.80 -30.57
C LEU A 995 1.71 -8.72 -29.66
N LEU A 996 2.32 -8.47 -28.49
CA LEU A 996 1.84 -7.49 -27.51
C LEU A 996 3.01 -6.72 -26.87
N PRO A 997 3.76 -5.92 -27.65
CA PRO A 997 5.02 -5.32 -27.21
C PRO A 997 4.91 -4.35 -26.02
N GLU A 998 3.73 -3.76 -25.79
CA GLU A 998 3.45 -2.86 -24.67
C GLU A 998 3.61 -3.54 -23.31
N ASN A 999 3.28 -4.83 -23.23
CA ASN A 999 3.31 -5.63 -22.00
C ASN A 999 4.59 -6.47 -21.87
N ASP A 1000 5.46 -6.46 -22.88
CA ASP A 1000 6.76 -7.12 -22.81
C ASP A 1000 7.59 -6.55 -21.66
N MET A 1001 8.20 -7.45 -20.89
CA MET A 1001 9.05 -7.15 -19.73
C MET A 1001 10.42 -7.78 -19.95
N GLU A 1002 11.46 -6.97 -20.01
CA GLU A 1002 12.84 -7.43 -20.15
C GLU A 1002 13.60 -7.30 -18.83
N LEU A 1003 14.15 -8.42 -18.36
CA LEU A 1003 14.83 -8.52 -17.08
C LEU A 1003 16.29 -8.89 -17.29
N THR A 1004 17.18 -8.28 -16.52
CA THR A 1004 18.58 -8.69 -16.38
C THR A 1004 18.73 -9.55 -15.14
N PHE A 1005 19.55 -10.59 -15.19
CA PHE A 1005 19.80 -11.42 -14.02
C PHE A 1005 20.85 -10.79 -13.08
N ASP A 1006 20.54 -10.78 -11.80
CA ASP A 1006 21.42 -10.40 -10.68
C ASP A 1006 21.99 -11.63 -9.94
N VAL A 1007 21.57 -12.83 -10.34
CA VAL A 1007 22.07 -14.12 -9.89
C VAL A 1007 22.26 -15.08 -11.06
N HIS A 1008 23.12 -16.08 -10.90
CA HIS A 1008 23.37 -17.09 -11.93
C HIS A 1008 22.18 -18.06 -12.06
N PHE A 1009 21.63 -18.17 -13.26
CA PHE A 1009 20.62 -19.17 -13.63
C PHE A 1009 21.23 -20.23 -14.56
N GLY A 1010 20.92 -21.50 -14.31
CA GLY A 1010 21.34 -22.61 -15.16
C GLY A 1010 20.18 -23.23 -15.94
N VAL A 1011 20.49 -24.17 -16.83
CA VAL A 1011 19.50 -24.95 -17.58
C VAL A 1011 18.56 -25.73 -16.63
N GLU A 1012 19.10 -26.19 -15.50
CA GLU A 1012 18.34 -26.87 -14.44
C GLU A 1012 17.21 -26.00 -13.88
N ASP A 1013 17.41 -24.69 -13.72
CA ASP A 1013 16.37 -23.79 -13.24
C ASP A 1013 15.18 -23.72 -14.22
N ILE A 1014 15.47 -23.70 -15.52
CA ILE A 1014 14.45 -23.66 -16.57
C ILE A 1014 13.69 -24.99 -16.64
N LEU A 1015 14.39 -26.12 -16.45
CA LEU A 1015 13.79 -27.44 -16.37
C LEU A 1015 12.83 -27.54 -15.16
N GLU A 1016 13.23 -27.09 -13.98
CA GLU A 1016 12.37 -27.09 -12.79
C GLU A 1016 11.15 -26.18 -12.96
N ILE A 1017 11.29 -25.02 -13.65
CA ILE A 1017 10.15 -24.18 -14.03
C ILE A 1017 9.18 -24.93 -14.94
N ASN A 1018 9.67 -25.64 -15.96
CA ASN A 1018 8.84 -26.42 -16.87
C ASN A 1018 8.13 -27.59 -16.14
N ILE A 1019 8.83 -28.25 -15.20
CA ILE A 1019 8.25 -29.30 -14.34
C ILE A 1019 7.10 -28.72 -13.50
N LEU A 1020 7.28 -27.53 -12.91
CA LEU A 1020 6.25 -26.84 -12.14
C LEU A 1020 5.06 -26.41 -13.02
N ARG A 1021 5.31 -25.81 -14.20
CA ARG A 1021 4.27 -25.44 -15.17
C ARG A 1021 3.44 -26.67 -15.60
N THR A 1022 4.09 -27.80 -15.83
CA THR A 1022 3.41 -29.07 -16.15
C THR A 1022 2.51 -29.55 -15.00
N ALA A 1023 2.97 -29.44 -13.76
CA ALA A 1023 2.18 -29.80 -12.59
C ALA A 1023 0.95 -28.89 -12.43
N ILE A 1024 1.10 -27.58 -12.68
CA ILE A 1024 0.00 -26.61 -12.68
C ILE A 1024 -1.00 -26.91 -13.80
N ASN A 1025 -0.54 -27.14 -15.03
CA ASN A 1025 -1.43 -27.47 -16.17
C ASN A 1025 -2.25 -28.74 -15.92
N LYS A 1026 -1.67 -29.73 -15.21
CA LYS A 1026 -2.39 -30.96 -14.83
C LYS A 1026 -3.58 -30.68 -13.93
N LEU A 1027 -3.45 -29.75 -12.98
CA LEU A 1027 -4.54 -29.29 -12.09
C LEU A 1027 -5.54 -28.36 -12.80
N LEU A 1028 -5.12 -27.68 -13.86
CA LEU A 1028 -5.94 -26.73 -14.61
C LEU A 1028 -6.43 -27.30 -15.94
N SER A 1029 -6.91 -28.55 -15.90
CA SER A 1029 -7.43 -29.26 -17.08
C SER A 1029 -8.85 -29.75 -16.85
N GLU A 1030 -9.61 -29.92 -17.92
CA GLU A 1030 -11.01 -30.39 -17.86
C GLU A 1030 -11.14 -31.77 -17.19
N ARG A 1031 -10.08 -32.59 -17.25
CA ARG A 1031 -10.04 -33.93 -16.65
C ARG A 1031 -10.13 -33.90 -15.12
N VAL A 1032 -9.75 -32.78 -14.49
CA VAL A 1032 -9.75 -32.62 -13.03
C VAL A 1032 -11.16 -32.57 -12.46
N VAL A 1033 -12.16 -32.18 -13.26
CA VAL A 1033 -13.57 -32.20 -12.86
C VAL A 1033 -14.02 -33.60 -12.43
N CYS A 1034 -13.38 -34.65 -12.94
CA CYS A 1034 -13.68 -36.04 -12.61
C CYS A 1034 -12.79 -36.65 -11.52
N PHE A 1035 -11.82 -35.92 -10.95
CA PHE A 1035 -10.91 -36.46 -9.94
C PHE A 1035 -11.52 -36.46 -8.55
N GLU A 1036 -11.20 -37.47 -7.75
CA GLU A 1036 -11.47 -37.46 -6.31
C GLU A 1036 -10.68 -36.37 -5.60
N GLN A 1037 -11.28 -35.78 -4.56
CA GLN A 1037 -10.68 -34.67 -3.81
C GLN A 1037 -9.32 -35.03 -3.18
N THR A 1038 -9.14 -36.28 -2.76
CA THR A 1038 -7.86 -36.79 -2.22
C THR A 1038 -6.72 -36.66 -3.23
N ARG A 1039 -6.98 -37.00 -4.49
CA ARG A 1039 -6.02 -36.89 -5.60
C ARG A 1039 -5.73 -35.42 -5.94
N VAL A 1040 -6.73 -34.55 -5.86
CA VAL A 1040 -6.54 -33.10 -6.04
C VAL A 1040 -5.60 -32.55 -4.98
N THR A 1041 -5.82 -32.87 -3.70
CA THR A 1041 -4.95 -32.44 -2.60
C THR A 1041 -3.51 -32.96 -2.76
N GLN A 1042 -3.31 -34.20 -3.20
CA GLN A 1042 -1.98 -34.74 -3.49
C GLN A 1042 -1.25 -33.98 -4.61
N LEU A 1043 -1.98 -33.59 -5.67
CA LEU A 1043 -1.41 -32.79 -6.75
C LEU A 1043 -1.09 -31.35 -6.32
N GLN A 1044 -1.92 -30.75 -5.46
CA GLN A 1044 -1.65 -29.44 -4.86
C GLN A 1044 -0.37 -29.48 -4.02
N GLU A 1045 -0.20 -30.52 -3.21
CA GLU A 1045 1.03 -30.72 -2.41
C GLU A 1045 2.26 -30.93 -3.30
N ASP A 1046 2.14 -31.69 -4.41
CA ASP A 1046 3.22 -31.84 -5.39
C ASP A 1046 3.64 -30.50 -6.02
N VAL A 1047 2.67 -29.61 -6.32
CA VAL A 1047 2.93 -28.24 -6.79
C VAL A 1047 3.67 -27.43 -5.71
N HIS A 1048 3.28 -27.54 -4.45
CA HIS A 1048 3.97 -26.86 -3.33
C HIS A 1048 5.41 -27.31 -3.20
N GLN A 1049 5.66 -28.61 -3.19
CA GLN A 1049 7.01 -29.15 -3.04
C GLN A 1049 7.92 -28.75 -4.21
N LYS A 1050 7.40 -28.78 -5.45
CA LYS A 1050 8.14 -28.31 -6.63
C LYS A 1050 8.45 -26.81 -6.58
N LEU A 1051 7.50 -25.98 -6.15
CA LEU A 1051 7.71 -24.54 -5.95
C LEU A 1051 8.80 -24.28 -4.90
N LEU A 1052 8.69 -24.96 -3.74
CA LEU A 1052 9.67 -24.81 -2.67
C LEU A 1052 11.06 -25.29 -3.10
N ARG A 1053 11.17 -26.36 -3.88
CA ARG A 1053 12.43 -26.86 -4.44
C ARG A 1053 13.07 -25.87 -5.41
N LEU A 1054 12.27 -25.17 -6.23
CA LEU A 1054 12.76 -24.16 -7.17
C LEU A 1054 13.35 -22.94 -6.44
N ILE A 1055 12.72 -22.52 -5.34
CA ILE A 1055 13.08 -21.30 -4.61
C ILE A 1055 14.18 -21.58 -3.57
N CYS A 1056 14.01 -22.62 -2.75
CA CYS A 1056 14.90 -22.99 -1.66
C CYS A 1056 15.93 -24.03 -2.11
N LYS A 1057 16.92 -23.61 -2.91
CA LYS A 1057 18.04 -24.48 -3.31
C LYS A 1057 18.94 -24.80 -2.10
N SER A 1058 19.56 -25.98 -2.12
CA SER A 1058 20.55 -26.39 -1.11
C SER A 1058 21.80 -25.51 -1.13
N LYS A 1059 22.19 -25.02 -2.30
CA LYS A 1059 23.20 -23.96 -2.43
C LYS A 1059 22.54 -22.69 -2.99
N PRO A 1060 22.74 -21.51 -2.38
CA PRO A 1060 22.22 -20.26 -2.91
C PRO A 1060 22.80 -19.96 -4.29
N ARG A 1061 22.05 -19.22 -5.12
CA ARG A 1061 22.51 -18.82 -6.46
C ARG A 1061 23.62 -17.78 -6.33
N ASP A 1062 24.69 -17.95 -7.10
CA ASP A 1062 25.82 -17.03 -7.09
C ASP A 1062 25.42 -15.65 -7.63
N LYS A 1063 25.86 -14.57 -6.98
CA LYS A 1063 25.58 -13.18 -7.38
C LYS A 1063 26.34 -12.83 -8.66
N VAL A 1064 25.67 -12.12 -9.58
CA VAL A 1064 26.26 -11.69 -10.86
C VAL A 1064 25.95 -10.21 -11.10
N VAL A 1065 26.86 -9.50 -11.77
CA VAL A 1065 26.63 -8.10 -12.18
C VAL A 1065 25.66 -8.10 -13.38
N PRO A 1066 24.51 -7.39 -13.30
CA PRO A 1066 23.57 -7.32 -14.40
C PRO A 1066 24.19 -6.75 -15.68
N THR A 1067 23.98 -7.42 -16.81
CA THR A 1067 24.48 -7.00 -18.13
C THR A 1067 23.34 -6.57 -19.04
N TRP A 1068 23.43 -5.35 -19.57
CA TRP A 1068 22.43 -4.79 -20.47
C TRP A 1068 22.58 -5.27 -21.92
N TYR A 1069 21.44 -5.38 -22.61
CA TYR A 1069 21.35 -5.92 -23.97
C TYR A 1069 21.59 -4.87 -25.05
N LYS A 1070 22.11 -5.31 -26.21
CA LYS A 1070 22.35 -4.42 -27.36
C LYS A 1070 21.05 -3.95 -28.03
N LYS A 1071 20.05 -4.83 -28.13
CA LYS A 1071 18.74 -4.56 -28.73
C LYS A 1071 17.65 -4.89 -27.70
N PRO A 1072 17.29 -3.94 -26.82
CA PRO A 1072 16.32 -4.22 -25.78
C PRO A 1072 14.92 -4.46 -26.37
N TYR A 1073 14.14 -5.34 -25.73
CA TYR A 1073 12.77 -5.72 -26.10
C TYR A 1073 12.57 -6.34 -27.50
N ALA A 1074 13.65 -6.71 -28.20
CA ALA A 1074 13.52 -7.43 -29.47
C ALA A 1074 13.44 -8.95 -29.23
N TRP A 1075 12.44 -9.60 -29.80
CA TRP A 1075 12.33 -11.06 -29.84
C TRP A 1075 13.23 -11.66 -30.94
N ASN A 1076 13.41 -12.97 -30.89
CA ASN A 1076 14.15 -13.79 -31.83
C ASN A 1076 15.64 -13.40 -32.00
N GLN A 1077 16.33 -13.16 -30.88
CA GLN A 1077 17.76 -12.82 -30.87
C GLN A 1077 18.69 -14.02 -30.69
N VAL A 1078 18.18 -15.17 -30.22
CA VAL A 1078 18.96 -16.39 -30.02
C VAL A 1078 19.03 -17.19 -31.33
N HIS A 1079 20.23 -17.66 -31.68
CA HIS A 1079 20.41 -18.43 -32.91
C HIS A 1079 19.61 -19.75 -32.86
N PRO A 1080 18.80 -20.10 -33.88
CA PRO A 1080 17.89 -21.26 -33.83
C PRO A 1080 18.57 -22.59 -33.51
N GLN A 1081 19.82 -22.79 -33.92
CA GLN A 1081 20.59 -24.01 -33.67
C GLN A 1081 20.91 -24.25 -32.18
N LEU A 1082 20.85 -23.20 -31.35
CA LEU A 1082 21.06 -23.30 -29.90
C LEU A 1082 19.77 -23.63 -29.16
N ILE A 1083 18.62 -23.61 -29.84
CA ILE A 1083 17.32 -23.81 -29.20
C ILE A 1083 16.97 -25.30 -29.24
N ILE A 1084 16.79 -25.90 -28.07
CA ILE A 1084 16.24 -27.26 -27.94
C ILE A 1084 14.74 -27.13 -27.70
N ASP A 1085 13.97 -27.60 -28.67
CA ASP A 1085 12.52 -27.68 -28.56
C ASP A 1085 12.10 -29.06 -28.03
N GLN A 1086 11.75 -29.13 -26.74
CA GLN A 1086 11.21 -30.35 -26.14
C GLN A 1086 9.70 -30.53 -26.43
N SER A 1087 9.05 -29.55 -27.09
CA SER A 1087 7.59 -29.53 -27.30
C SER A 1087 7.11 -30.45 -28.42
N GLU A 1088 7.98 -30.87 -29.35
CA GLU A 1088 7.58 -31.71 -30.50
C GLU A 1088 7.00 -33.08 -30.09
N LYS A 1089 7.30 -33.59 -28.89
CA LYS A 1089 6.71 -34.84 -28.37
C LYS A 1089 5.32 -34.68 -27.74
N GLN A 1090 4.78 -33.46 -27.64
CA GLN A 1090 3.50 -33.15 -26.95
C GLN A 1090 2.45 -32.46 -27.84
N HIS A 1091 2.54 -32.59 -29.17
CA HIS A 1091 1.58 -32.01 -30.12
C HIS A 1091 0.10 -32.41 -29.91
N GLU A 1092 -0.20 -33.37 -29.03
CA GLU A 1092 -1.57 -33.80 -28.71
C GLU A 1092 -2.29 -32.95 -27.64
N LYS A 1093 -1.63 -32.01 -26.93
CA LYS A 1093 -2.26 -31.26 -25.82
C LYS A 1093 -2.42 -29.76 -26.12
N ARG A 1094 -3.39 -29.42 -26.97
CA ARG A 1094 -3.63 -28.04 -27.47
C ARG A 1094 -4.29 -27.05 -26.48
N ASN A 1095 -4.60 -27.44 -25.24
CA ASN A 1095 -5.43 -26.65 -24.30
C ASN A 1095 -4.77 -26.33 -22.94
N GLU A 1096 -3.44 -26.24 -22.88
CA GLU A 1096 -2.72 -25.96 -21.62
C GLU A 1096 -2.62 -24.44 -21.33
N LEU A 1097 -2.67 -24.05 -20.04
CA LEU A 1097 -2.58 -22.66 -19.61
C LEU A 1097 -1.18 -22.09 -19.85
N TYR A 1098 -0.15 -22.84 -19.46
CA TYR A 1098 1.24 -22.43 -19.55
C TYR A 1098 1.99 -23.27 -20.58
N GLN A 1099 2.49 -22.64 -21.64
CA GLN A 1099 3.39 -23.33 -22.59
C GLN A 1099 4.73 -23.64 -21.92
N LEU A 1100 5.39 -24.72 -22.30
CA LEU A 1100 6.72 -25.05 -21.77
C LEU A 1100 7.78 -24.19 -22.46
N HIS A 1101 8.74 -23.71 -21.68
CA HIS A 1101 9.83 -22.87 -22.18
C HIS A 1101 10.83 -23.67 -22.99
N LYS A 1102 11.30 -23.08 -24.09
CA LYS A 1102 12.37 -23.64 -24.90
C LYS A 1102 13.70 -23.55 -24.14
N LEU A 1103 14.52 -24.59 -24.24
CA LEU A 1103 15.84 -24.60 -23.63
C LEU A 1103 16.85 -24.01 -24.62
N VAL A 1104 17.88 -23.36 -24.09
CA VAL A 1104 18.99 -22.82 -24.88
C VAL A 1104 20.27 -23.54 -24.49
N LEU A 1105 20.95 -24.15 -25.46
CA LEU A 1105 22.26 -24.75 -25.34
C LEU A 1105 23.29 -23.66 -25.06
N LEU A 1106 23.98 -23.80 -23.94
CA LEU A 1106 25.15 -22.99 -23.61
C LEU A 1106 26.39 -23.66 -24.18
N ASN A 1107 27.33 -22.86 -24.68
CA ASN A 1107 28.66 -23.32 -25.07
C ASN A 1107 29.39 -23.73 -23.78
N VAL A 1108 29.44 -25.04 -23.52
CA VAL A 1108 30.11 -25.63 -22.35
C VAL A 1108 31.62 -25.54 -22.48
#